data_AF-A0A540L0K9-F1
#
_entry.id   AF-A0A540L0K9-F1
#
_cell.length_a   1.000
_cell.length_b   1.000
_cell.length_c   1.000
_cell.angle_alpha   90.00
_cell.angle_beta   90.00
_cell.angle_gamma   90.00
#
_symmetry.space_group_name_H-M   'P 1'
#
loop_
_entity.id
_entity.type
_entity.pdbx_description
1 polymer ?
#
loop_
_entity_poly.entity_id
_entity_poly.type
_entity_poly.pdbx_seq_one_letter_code
_entity_poly.pdbx_strand_id
1 'polypeptide(L)'
;MTMLITMIWGNLIRVPNTSVLFSEGLVSTLTLAVEELADHQLRQDYPSAVDGIEIWFAIRTWVADYCFFYYNDDIIQKDAELQSWWKELVEEGHGDKKEEPWWPKMQTLEELVEICTTIIWTASALHAAVNFGQYPYAGYLPNRPTISQKFMPEKGTPEYEELESNPDKAFLKTITAQLQTMLGFPSLKFCLGTLLMKRKEELQEWDRVYDYDCYNDLGNPDKGAKYVRPILGGSSEYPYPRRGRTGRQKTKTDEKSESRLPLAESLNIYVPRDERFGHLKLSDFLVYALKSIAQFIKPELESLLDQTPNEFDRFEDVLKLYEGGIPLPEGLLKHIGDSIPSEMFKEIFRTDDAKLLKFPMPQVIKEDKSAWRTDEEFAREMLAGVNPVNIRRLQEFPPASKLDPKVYGDQTSTITEEHIKNNLDGLSVDEALKNNKLFILDHHDSLMPYLRRINSTSNKIYGSRTLLFLQNDGTLKPLVIELSLPHPDGDQFGCISNVYSPAEQGVEGSIWQLAKAYVAVNDSGYHQLISHWLNTHAASEPVVIATNRQLSVVHPIYKLLHPHFRDTMNINALARQILINAGGILETTVFPARGVAVKDANSPHGLRLLIEDYPYAVDGIEIWFAIRTWVADYCSFYYKTDDIIQKDTELQSWWKELVEEGHGDKKDEPWWPKMQTLEELVEICTTIIWTASALHAAVNFGQYPYAGYLPNRPTISRKFMPEKGTPEYEELESNPDKAFLKTITAQLQTLLGISLIEILSRHSTDEVYLGQRDTPEWTADAAPLEAFDKFGKKLAEIEDRITSMNNDAKLKNRVGPVKVPYTLLFPTSGGGLTGKGIPNSVSI
;
A
#
# COMPACT_ATOMS: atom_id res chain seq x y z
N MET A 1 -15.37 -28.05 -4.46
CA MET A 1 -14.66 -28.25 -3.17
C MET A 1 -14.62 -29.72 -2.76
N THR A 2 -15.76 -30.43 -2.78
CA THR A 2 -15.90 -31.82 -2.33
C THR A 2 -14.96 -32.83 -3.02
N MET A 3 -14.79 -32.78 -4.35
CA MET A 3 -13.79 -33.59 -5.08
C MET A 3 -12.38 -33.54 -4.47
N LEU A 4 -11.97 -32.38 -3.92
CA LEU A 4 -10.64 -32.20 -3.36
C LEU A 4 -10.48 -32.97 -2.04
N ILE A 5 -11.57 -33.10 -1.27
CA ILE A 5 -11.61 -33.83 0.00
C ILE A 5 -11.55 -35.35 -0.27
N THR A 6 -12.30 -35.85 -1.26
CA THR A 6 -12.28 -37.26 -1.67
C THR A 6 -10.94 -37.66 -2.31
N MET A 7 -10.32 -36.80 -3.13
CA MET A 7 -8.96 -37.04 -3.63
C MET A 7 -7.90 -37.15 -2.52
N ILE A 8 -8.05 -36.40 -1.42
CA ILE A 8 -7.14 -36.50 -0.25
C ILE A 8 -7.37 -37.82 0.49
N TRP A 9 -8.63 -38.21 0.73
CA TRP A 9 -8.96 -39.46 1.42
C TRP A 9 -8.61 -40.73 0.62
N GLY A 10 -8.80 -40.73 -0.70
CA GLY A 10 -8.48 -41.87 -1.56
C GLY A 10 -6.99 -42.27 -1.55
N ASN A 11 -6.10 -41.32 -1.24
CA ASN A 11 -4.66 -41.59 -1.10
C ASN A 11 -4.27 -42.08 0.31
N LEU A 12 -5.01 -41.70 1.36
CA LEU A 12 -4.77 -42.17 2.73
C LEU A 12 -5.16 -43.64 2.96
N ILE A 13 -6.13 -44.17 2.18
CA ILE A 13 -6.61 -45.55 2.30
C ILE A 13 -5.65 -46.58 1.68
N ARG A 14 -4.67 -46.16 0.85
CA ARG A 14 -3.68 -47.05 0.20
C ARG A 14 -2.52 -47.52 1.11
N VAL A 15 -2.71 -47.54 2.43
CA VAL A 15 -1.78 -48.17 3.38
C VAL A 15 -2.23 -49.62 3.64
N PRO A 16 -1.49 -50.64 3.16
CA PRO A 16 -1.85 -52.04 3.38
C PRO A 16 -1.58 -52.46 4.84
N ASN A 17 -2.57 -52.23 5.72
CA ASN A 17 -2.91 -53.04 6.91
C ASN A 17 -3.95 -52.37 7.84
N THR A 18 -4.40 -51.14 7.57
CA THR A 18 -5.43 -50.46 8.40
C THR A 18 -6.86 -50.78 7.95
N SER A 19 -7.24 -52.05 8.06
CA SER A 19 -8.61 -52.52 7.81
C SER A 19 -9.51 -52.29 9.03
N VAL A 20 -10.52 -51.43 8.84
CA VAL A 20 -11.86 -51.43 9.50
C VAL A 20 -11.91 -51.67 11.01
N LEU A 21 -12.19 -50.61 11.79
CA LEU A 21 -12.73 -50.72 13.16
C LEU A 21 -13.47 -49.44 13.64
N PHE A 22 -14.12 -48.70 12.73
CA PHE A 22 -14.66 -47.36 13.03
C PHE A 22 -16.09 -47.04 12.51
N SER A 23 -16.73 -47.91 11.71
CA SER A 23 -18.06 -47.64 11.13
C SER A 23 -19.24 -48.24 11.93
N GLU A 24 -19.16 -49.51 12.33
CA GLU A 24 -20.28 -50.20 13.02
C GLU A 24 -20.59 -49.67 14.43
N GLY A 25 -19.61 -49.03 15.08
CA GLY A 25 -19.76 -48.50 16.43
C GLY A 25 -20.55 -47.19 16.50
N LEU A 26 -20.18 -46.18 15.70
CA LEU A 26 -20.49 -44.78 16.07
C LEU A 26 -21.99 -44.46 16.09
N VAL A 27 -22.74 -44.85 15.05
CA VAL A 27 -24.20 -44.62 14.98
C VAL A 27 -24.92 -45.45 16.03
N SER A 28 -24.52 -46.71 16.22
CA SER A 28 -25.05 -47.62 17.23
C SER A 28 -24.87 -47.07 18.66
N THR A 29 -23.67 -46.57 18.98
CA THR A 29 -23.34 -46.01 20.29
C THR A 29 -23.99 -44.64 20.52
N LEU A 30 -24.10 -43.78 19.51
CA LEU A 30 -24.80 -42.49 19.65
C LEU A 30 -26.30 -42.68 19.88
N THR A 31 -26.94 -43.65 19.19
CA THR A 31 -28.36 -43.96 19.42
C THR A 31 -28.58 -44.57 20.81
N LEU A 32 -27.72 -45.50 21.26
CA LEU A 32 -27.82 -46.08 22.61
C LEU A 32 -27.55 -45.06 23.73
N ALA A 33 -26.61 -44.12 23.53
CA ALA A 33 -26.33 -43.07 24.50
C ALA A 33 -27.53 -42.14 24.76
N VAL A 34 -28.44 -42.00 23.79
CA VAL A 34 -29.66 -41.17 23.94
C VAL A 34 -30.69 -41.82 24.88
N GLU A 35 -30.71 -43.15 25.02
CA GLU A 35 -31.64 -43.82 25.96
C GLU A 35 -31.15 -43.79 27.42
N GLU A 36 -29.84 -43.62 27.68
CA GLU A 36 -29.27 -43.48 29.04
C GLU A 36 -29.01 -42.02 29.48
N LEU A 37 -29.33 -41.02 28.66
CA LEU A 37 -29.06 -39.58 28.90
C LEU A 37 -30.00 -38.92 29.94
N ALA A 38 -30.25 -39.61 31.05
CA ALA A 38 -30.88 -39.09 32.27
C ALA A 38 -29.96 -39.11 33.51
N ASP A 39 -28.75 -39.66 33.42
CA ASP A 39 -27.79 -39.70 34.52
C ASP A 39 -26.89 -38.43 34.57
N HIS A 40 -26.72 -37.91 35.77
CA HIS A 40 -25.88 -36.75 36.07
C HIS A 40 -24.38 -37.11 36.16
N GLN A 41 -24.05 -38.41 36.28
CA GLN A 41 -22.69 -38.93 36.42
C GLN A 41 -21.85 -38.76 35.14
N LEU A 42 -22.38 -39.19 33.98
CA LEU A 42 -21.68 -39.19 32.68
C LEU A 42 -21.14 -37.82 32.25
N ARG A 43 -21.82 -36.73 32.64
CA ARG A 43 -21.43 -35.35 32.32
C ARG A 43 -20.26 -34.84 33.15
N GLN A 44 -19.88 -35.53 34.24
CA GLN A 44 -18.62 -35.29 34.95
C GLN A 44 -17.47 -36.09 34.34
N ASP A 45 -17.72 -37.34 33.94
CA ASP A 45 -16.67 -38.24 33.45
C ASP A 45 -16.24 -37.96 32.00
N TYR A 46 -17.16 -37.53 31.12
CA TYR A 46 -16.89 -37.31 29.68
C TYR A 46 -17.51 -36.01 29.12
N PRO A 47 -17.23 -34.82 29.69
CA PRO A 47 -17.88 -33.56 29.30
C PRO A 47 -17.75 -33.25 27.79
N SER A 48 -16.55 -33.41 27.20
CA SER A 48 -16.32 -33.14 25.77
C SER A 48 -17.07 -34.06 24.81
N ALA A 49 -17.53 -35.24 25.27
CA ALA A 49 -18.41 -36.10 24.49
C ALA A 49 -19.86 -35.57 24.51
N VAL A 50 -20.31 -35.04 25.65
CA VAL A 50 -21.63 -34.41 25.79
C VAL A 50 -21.69 -33.10 25.00
N ASP A 51 -20.67 -32.25 25.08
CA ASP A 51 -20.54 -31.04 24.24
C ASP A 51 -20.62 -31.39 22.75
N GLY A 52 -19.98 -32.50 22.34
CA GLY A 52 -20.04 -33.02 20.98
C GLY A 52 -21.46 -33.41 20.55
N ILE A 53 -22.21 -34.08 21.42
CA ILE A 53 -23.60 -34.47 21.15
C ILE A 53 -24.52 -33.24 21.09
N GLU A 54 -24.34 -32.25 21.97
CA GLU A 54 -25.15 -31.03 21.97
C GLU A 54 -24.96 -30.20 20.69
N ILE A 55 -23.72 -30.02 20.22
CA ILE A 55 -23.46 -29.27 18.98
C ILE A 55 -23.92 -30.08 17.75
N TRP A 56 -23.88 -31.42 17.78
CA TRP A 56 -24.47 -32.25 16.71
C TRP A 56 -25.99 -32.01 16.60
N PHE A 57 -26.72 -32.01 17.71
CA PHE A 57 -28.16 -31.70 17.71
C PHE A 57 -28.47 -30.25 17.29
N ALA A 58 -27.60 -29.29 17.64
CA ALA A 58 -27.74 -27.91 17.17
C ALA A 58 -27.58 -27.80 15.64
N ILE A 59 -26.56 -28.44 15.07
CA ILE A 59 -26.35 -28.50 13.62
C ILE A 59 -27.50 -29.26 12.95
N ARG A 60 -27.94 -30.41 13.48
CA ARG A 60 -29.05 -31.18 12.92
C ARG A 60 -30.35 -30.39 12.90
N THR A 61 -30.65 -29.63 13.96
CA THR A 61 -31.83 -28.75 14.00
C THR A 61 -31.74 -27.66 12.93
N TRP A 62 -30.60 -26.97 12.80
CA TRP A 62 -30.42 -25.92 11.79
C TRP A 62 -30.49 -26.46 10.34
N VAL A 63 -29.87 -27.61 10.08
CA VAL A 63 -29.95 -28.32 8.80
C VAL A 63 -31.39 -28.76 8.51
N ALA A 64 -32.10 -29.28 9.52
CA ALA A 64 -33.50 -29.66 9.39
C ALA A 64 -34.38 -28.47 9.02
N ASP A 65 -34.33 -27.36 9.77
CA ASP A 65 -35.10 -26.15 9.50
C ASP A 65 -34.86 -25.61 8.08
N TYR A 66 -33.61 -25.67 7.60
CA TYR A 66 -33.27 -25.28 6.22
C TYR A 66 -33.80 -26.28 5.18
N CYS A 67 -33.58 -27.58 5.36
CA CYS A 67 -34.03 -28.61 4.41
C CYS A 67 -35.57 -28.70 4.34
N PHE A 68 -36.29 -28.60 5.46
CA PHE A 68 -37.76 -28.57 5.50
C PHE A 68 -38.37 -27.38 4.75
N PHE A 69 -37.62 -26.29 4.55
CA PHE A 69 -38.10 -25.11 3.82
C PHE A 69 -38.05 -25.29 2.29
N TYR A 70 -37.08 -26.05 1.78
CA TYR A 70 -36.80 -26.16 0.34
C TYR A 70 -37.10 -27.54 -0.27
N TYR A 71 -37.12 -28.61 0.54
CA TYR A 71 -37.17 -29.99 0.06
C TYR A 71 -38.29 -30.81 0.73
N ASN A 72 -38.69 -31.87 0.03
CA ASN A 72 -39.46 -33.00 0.55
C ASN A 72 -39.10 -34.25 -0.27
N ASP A 73 -39.48 -35.45 0.19
CA ASP A 73 -39.13 -36.73 -0.45
C ASP A 73 -39.42 -36.75 -1.96
N ASP A 74 -40.55 -36.18 -2.38
CA ASP A 74 -41.03 -36.17 -3.76
C ASP A 74 -40.26 -35.16 -4.64
N ILE A 75 -39.64 -34.13 -4.05
CA ILE A 75 -38.64 -33.27 -4.71
C ILE A 75 -37.29 -33.98 -4.77
N ILE A 76 -36.82 -34.53 -3.65
CA ILE A 76 -35.48 -35.17 -3.53
C ILE A 76 -35.32 -36.31 -4.54
N GLN A 77 -36.35 -37.12 -4.75
CA GLN A 77 -36.34 -38.22 -5.72
C GLN A 77 -36.41 -37.77 -7.19
N LYS A 78 -36.65 -36.47 -7.47
CA LYS A 78 -36.83 -35.90 -8.82
C LYS A 78 -35.80 -34.84 -9.18
N ASP A 79 -35.09 -34.29 -8.20
CA ASP A 79 -34.00 -33.34 -8.40
C ASP A 79 -32.78 -34.07 -8.98
N ALA A 80 -32.63 -33.95 -10.31
CA ALA A 80 -31.58 -34.64 -11.05
C ALA A 80 -30.17 -34.09 -10.75
N GLU A 81 -30.03 -32.82 -10.33
CA GLU A 81 -28.73 -32.25 -9.96
C GLU A 81 -28.32 -32.75 -8.57
N LEU A 82 -29.24 -32.74 -7.60
CA LEU A 82 -29.02 -33.24 -6.25
C LEU A 82 -28.68 -34.75 -6.24
N GLN A 83 -29.43 -35.56 -7.00
CA GLN A 83 -29.16 -37.00 -7.17
C GLN A 83 -27.83 -37.26 -7.90
N SER A 84 -27.49 -36.46 -8.92
CA SER A 84 -26.20 -36.59 -9.61
C SER A 84 -25.03 -36.23 -8.71
N TRP A 85 -25.16 -35.17 -7.88
CA TRP A 85 -24.16 -34.75 -6.92
C TRP A 85 -23.88 -35.81 -5.84
N TRP A 86 -24.93 -36.40 -5.27
CA TRP A 86 -24.77 -37.49 -4.29
C TRP A 86 -24.14 -38.73 -4.92
N LYS A 87 -24.51 -39.04 -6.16
CA LYS A 87 -23.92 -40.14 -6.92
C LYS A 87 -22.42 -39.92 -7.19
N GLU A 88 -22.03 -38.72 -7.64
CA GLU A 88 -20.63 -38.35 -7.86
C GLU A 88 -19.81 -38.49 -6.56
N LEU A 89 -20.37 -37.99 -5.44
CA LEU A 89 -19.75 -38.07 -4.12
C LEU A 89 -19.43 -39.52 -3.69
N VAL A 90 -20.40 -40.43 -3.84
CA VAL A 90 -20.28 -41.82 -3.37
C VAL A 90 -19.57 -42.73 -4.38
N GLU A 91 -19.92 -42.68 -5.67
CA GLU A 91 -19.38 -43.59 -6.69
C GLU A 91 -17.99 -43.18 -7.19
N GLU A 92 -17.74 -41.89 -7.42
CA GLU A 92 -16.44 -41.41 -7.93
C GLU A 92 -15.48 -41.05 -6.78
N GLY A 93 -16.02 -40.51 -5.67
CA GLY A 93 -15.22 -40.08 -4.53
C GLY A 93 -14.62 -41.18 -3.65
N HIS A 94 -15.26 -42.35 -3.56
CA HIS A 94 -14.90 -43.40 -2.58
C HIS A 94 -14.52 -44.76 -3.17
N GLY A 95 -14.55 -44.93 -4.50
CA GLY A 95 -13.95 -46.05 -5.22
C GLY A 95 -14.41 -47.44 -4.72
N ASP A 96 -13.48 -48.22 -4.17
CA ASP A 96 -13.72 -49.61 -3.73
C ASP A 96 -14.73 -49.73 -2.56
N LYS A 97 -15.13 -48.61 -1.92
CA LYS A 97 -16.05 -48.56 -0.76
C LYS A 97 -17.48 -48.08 -1.09
N LYS A 98 -17.83 -47.97 -2.37
CA LYS A 98 -19.14 -47.46 -2.81
C LYS A 98 -20.33 -48.43 -2.59
N GLU A 99 -20.07 -49.72 -2.34
CA GLU A 99 -21.10 -50.75 -2.11
C GLU A 99 -21.28 -51.11 -0.61
N GLU A 100 -20.66 -50.33 0.27
CA GLU A 100 -20.76 -50.46 1.73
C GLU A 100 -22.19 -50.16 2.23
N PRO A 101 -22.88 -51.09 2.95
CA PRO A 101 -24.32 -50.96 3.26
C PRO A 101 -24.71 -49.80 4.20
N TRP A 102 -23.76 -49.12 4.82
CA TRP A 102 -23.97 -48.06 5.80
C TRP A 102 -23.97 -46.64 5.21
N TRP A 103 -23.77 -46.48 3.90
CA TRP A 103 -24.02 -45.19 3.25
C TRP A 103 -25.53 -44.90 3.19
N PRO A 104 -26.02 -43.76 3.73
CA PRO A 104 -27.43 -43.39 3.62
C PRO A 104 -27.82 -43.20 2.15
N LYS A 105 -29.07 -43.52 1.82
CA LYS A 105 -29.62 -43.28 0.48
C LYS A 105 -30.22 -41.89 0.47
N MET A 106 -30.04 -41.12 -0.60
CA MET A 106 -30.67 -39.81 -0.70
C MET A 106 -32.10 -39.96 -1.24
N GLN A 107 -32.99 -40.63 -0.51
CA GLN A 107 -34.37 -40.92 -0.97
C GLN A 107 -35.46 -40.20 -0.18
N THR A 108 -35.16 -39.77 1.05
CA THR A 108 -36.06 -39.02 1.93
C THR A 108 -35.41 -37.74 2.45
N LEU A 109 -36.25 -36.84 2.96
CA LEU A 109 -35.82 -35.60 3.60
C LEU A 109 -35.04 -35.83 4.89
N GLU A 110 -35.38 -36.87 5.64
CA GLU A 110 -34.66 -37.26 6.87
C GLU A 110 -33.23 -37.73 6.53
N GLU A 111 -33.06 -38.58 5.51
CA GLU A 111 -31.74 -38.99 5.03
C GLU A 111 -30.93 -37.79 4.50
N LEU A 112 -31.56 -36.83 3.81
CA LEU A 112 -30.91 -35.59 3.37
C LEU A 112 -30.41 -34.74 4.56
N VAL A 113 -31.23 -34.61 5.61
CA VAL A 113 -30.86 -33.90 6.84
C VAL A 113 -29.71 -34.60 7.54
N GLU A 114 -29.72 -35.93 7.65
CA GLU A 114 -28.64 -36.71 8.25
C GLU A 114 -27.33 -36.60 7.43
N ILE A 115 -27.39 -36.69 6.10
CA ILE A 115 -26.26 -36.48 5.18
C ILE A 115 -25.64 -35.09 5.39
N CYS A 116 -26.44 -34.03 5.31
CA CYS A 116 -25.96 -32.66 5.43
C CYS A 116 -25.40 -32.37 6.84
N THR A 117 -26.07 -32.87 7.89
CA THR A 117 -25.58 -32.80 9.29
C THR A 117 -24.21 -33.47 9.41
N THR A 118 -24.05 -34.68 8.87
CA THR A 118 -22.81 -35.44 8.91
C THR A 118 -21.66 -34.71 8.20
N ILE A 119 -21.91 -34.16 7.01
CA ILE A 119 -20.91 -33.40 6.25
C ILE A 119 -20.49 -32.13 7.00
N ILE A 120 -21.46 -31.35 7.51
CA ILE A 120 -21.18 -30.11 8.24
C ILE A 120 -20.43 -30.42 9.54
N TRP A 121 -20.85 -31.44 10.29
CA TRP A 121 -20.19 -31.87 11.53
C TRP A 121 -18.73 -32.28 11.30
N THR A 122 -18.51 -33.18 10.34
CA THR A 122 -17.19 -33.76 10.07
C THR A 122 -16.22 -32.72 9.51
N ALA A 123 -16.71 -31.73 8.76
CA ALA A 123 -15.92 -30.60 8.25
C ALA A 123 -15.68 -29.47 9.27
N SER A 124 -16.53 -29.33 10.30
CA SER A 124 -16.44 -28.24 11.29
C SER A 124 -16.07 -28.73 12.69
N ALA A 125 -17.04 -29.05 13.56
CA ALA A 125 -16.84 -29.34 14.97
C ALA A 125 -15.89 -30.53 15.22
N LEU A 126 -16.03 -31.62 14.46
CA LEU A 126 -15.13 -32.77 14.58
C LEU A 126 -13.72 -32.43 14.09
N HIS A 127 -13.61 -31.70 12.97
CA HIS A 127 -12.32 -31.26 12.43
C HIS A 127 -11.59 -30.34 13.43
N ALA A 128 -12.32 -29.39 14.03
CA ALA A 128 -11.83 -28.49 15.06
C ALA A 128 -11.33 -29.26 16.30
N ALA A 129 -12.15 -30.16 16.85
CA ALA A 129 -11.78 -30.98 18.00
C ALA A 129 -10.52 -31.85 17.73
N VAL A 130 -10.43 -32.42 16.53
CA VAL A 130 -9.30 -33.29 16.13
C VAL A 130 -8.04 -32.51 15.75
N ASN A 131 -8.13 -31.25 15.27
CA ASN A 131 -6.96 -30.44 14.93
C ASN A 131 -6.46 -29.56 16.08
N PHE A 132 -7.32 -28.79 16.76
CA PHE A 132 -6.86 -27.86 17.81
C PHE A 132 -6.27 -28.58 19.03
N GLY A 133 -6.67 -29.83 19.28
CA GLY A 133 -6.02 -30.69 20.28
C GLY A 133 -4.60 -31.14 19.93
N GLN A 134 -4.16 -31.08 18.66
CA GLN A 134 -2.86 -31.65 18.27
C GLN A 134 -1.66 -30.89 18.82
N TYR A 135 -1.72 -29.56 18.87
CA TYR A 135 -0.62 -28.77 19.41
C TYR A 135 -0.39 -29.04 20.92
N PRO A 136 -1.40 -28.97 21.82
CA PRO A 136 -1.19 -29.27 23.23
C PRO A 136 -0.92 -30.75 23.53
N TYR A 137 -1.54 -31.71 22.83
CA TYR A 137 -1.35 -33.15 23.14
C TYR A 137 -0.19 -33.82 22.40
N ALA A 138 0.09 -33.45 21.14
CA ALA A 138 1.15 -34.07 20.33
C ALA A 138 2.39 -33.19 20.13
N GLY A 139 2.35 -31.90 20.49
CA GLY A 139 3.53 -31.04 20.55
C GLY A 139 4.54 -31.48 21.61
N TYR A 140 4.07 -32.10 22.71
CA TYR A 140 4.95 -32.77 23.68
C TYR A 140 5.20 -34.22 23.24
N LEU A 141 6.32 -34.42 22.54
CA LEU A 141 6.69 -35.69 21.87
C LEU A 141 6.47 -36.99 22.68
N PRO A 142 6.78 -37.05 23.99
CA PRO A 142 6.53 -38.25 24.82
C PRO A 142 5.09 -38.73 24.84
N ASN A 143 4.10 -37.86 24.62
CA ASN A 143 2.67 -38.21 24.68
C ASN A 143 2.19 -38.94 23.42
N ARG A 144 2.92 -38.89 22.29
CA ARG A 144 2.48 -39.51 21.02
C ARG A 144 3.65 -39.99 20.14
N PRO A 145 4.47 -40.96 20.60
CA PRO A 145 5.62 -41.47 19.84
C PRO A 145 5.20 -42.22 18.57
N THR A 146 5.28 -41.55 17.42
CA THR A 146 4.81 -42.05 16.11
C THR A 146 5.62 -43.20 15.49
N ILE A 147 6.76 -43.59 16.09
CA ILE A 147 7.64 -44.67 15.61
C ILE A 147 7.88 -45.74 16.70
N SER A 148 6.95 -45.90 17.64
CA SER A 148 7.08 -46.85 18.77
C SER A 148 7.13 -48.33 18.36
N GLN A 149 6.54 -48.71 17.22
CA GLN A 149 6.41 -50.12 16.80
C GLN A 149 7.65 -50.75 16.12
N LYS A 150 8.80 -50.05 16.02
CA LYS A 150 9.98 -50.59 15.29
C LYS A 150 11.31 -50.67 16.04
N PHE A 151 11.40 -50.16 17.27
CA PHE A 151 12.66 -50.17 18.04
C PHE A 151 12.45 -50.42 19.54
N MET A 152 11.93 -51.59 19.90
CA MET A 152 12.39 -52.23 21.15
C MET A 152 13.62 -53.08 20.79
N PRO A 153 14.79 -52.86 21.39
CA PRO A 153 15.98 -53.65 21.10
C PRO A 153 15.81 -55.09 21.61
N GLU A 154 16.41 -56.07 20.93
CA GLU A 154 16.33 -57.47 21.35
C GLU A 154 17.23 -57.74 22.58
N LYS A 155 16.78 -58.63 23.47
CA LYS A 155 17.48 -58.88 24.74
C LYS A 155 18.85 -59.52 24.51
N GLY A 156 19.91 -58.83 24.95
CA GLY A 156 21.31 -59.19 24.67
C GLY A 156 21.98 -58.39 23.56
N THR A 157 21.31 -57.36 23.02
CA THR A 157 21.96 -56.33 22.18
C THR A 157 22.58 -55.22 23.05
N PRO A 158 23.64 -54.52 22.59
CA PRO A 158 24.21 -53.38 23.31
C PRO A 158 23.21 -52.25 23.60
N GLU A 159 22.24 -52.05 22.71
CA GLU A 159 21.13 -51.11 22.88
C GLU A 159 20.18 -51.53 24.02
N TYR A 160 20.00 -52.83 24.24
CA TYR A 160 19.22 -53.35 25.36
C TYR A 160 20.01 -53.26 26.69
N GLU A 161 21.33 -53.45 26.66
CA GLU A 161 22.18 -53.24 27.84
C GLU A 161 22.29 -51.76 28.22
N GLU A 162 22.30 -50.83 27.25
CA GLU A 162 22.17 -49.39 27.52
C GLU A 162 20.78 -49.02 28.08
N LEU A 163 19.72 -49.71 27.65
CA LEU A 163 18.36 -49.54 28.17
C LEU A 163 18.21 -50.05 29.62
N GLU A 164 18.75 -51.22 29.96
CA GLU A 164 18.73 -51.74 31.34
C GLU A 164 19.66 -50.94 32.29
N SER A 165 20.74 -50.35 31.79
CA SER A 165 21.72 -49.61 32.63
C SER A 165 21.49 -48.10 32.72
N ASN A 166 20.84 -47.45 31.74
CA ASN A 166 20.45 -46.05 31.82
C ASN A 166 19.20 -45.74 30.95
N PRO A 167 17.98 -45.98 31.50
CA PRO A 167 16.73 -45.79 30.76
C PRO A 167 16.54 -44.37 30.23
N ASP A 168 16.85 -43.35 31.03
CA ASP A 168 16.67 -41.93 30.65
C ASP A 168 17.58 -41.55 29.48
N LYS A 169 18.83 -42.03 29.47
CA LYS A 169 19.76 -41.82 28.36
C LYS A 169 19.28 -42.52 27.09
N ALA A 170 18.78 -43.76 27.19
CA ALA A 170 18.23 -44.48 26.05
C ALA A 170 16.96 -43.81 25.48
N PHE A 171 16.09 -43.31 26.36
CA PHE A 171 14.90 -42.54 26.00
C PHE A 171 15.26 -41.20 25.32
N LEU A 172 16.19 -40.44 25.90
CA LEU A 172 16.71 -39.20 25.31
C LEU A 172 17.43 -39.44 23.98
N LYS A 173 18.15 -40.55 23.82
CA LYS A 173 18.79 -40.96 22.54
C LYS A 173 17.73 -41.28 21.48
N THR A 174 16.61 -41.89 21.87
CA THR A 174 15.47 -42.17 20.98
C THR A 174 14.73 -40.90 20.58
N ILE A 175 14.47 -39.99 21.53
CA ILE A 175 13.91 -38.65 21.24
C ILE A 175 14.88 -37.83 20.39
N THR A 176 16.19 -37.91 20.61
CA THR A 176 17.21 -37.21 19.79
C THR A 176 17.22 -37.77 18.36
N ALA A 177 17.10 -39.08 18.17
CA ALA A 177 16.99 -39.68 16.84
C ALA A 177 15.67 -39.29 16.14
N GLN A 178 14.55 -39.23 16.87
CA GLN A 178 13.27 -38.73 16.35
C GLN A 178 13.35 -37.24 16.00
N LEU A 179 13.97 -36.41 16.83
CA LEU A 179 14.22 -34.99 16.55
C LEU A 179 15.16 -34.80 15.37
N GLN A 180 16.25 -35.56 15.25
CA GLN A 180 17.11 -35.55 14.06
C GLN A 180 16.36 -36.01 12.80
N THR A 181 15.38 -36.91 12.94
CA THR A 181 14.50 -37.32 11.84
C THR A 181 13.49 -36.21 11.48
N MET A 182 12.89 -35.51 12.45
CA MET A 182 11.93 -34.42 12.22
C MET A 182 12.57 -33.10 11.78
N LEU A 183 13.76 -32.78 12.27
CA LEU A 183 14.60 -31.69 11.77
C LEU A 183 15.25 -32.05 10.42
N GLY A 184 15.41 -33.36 10.15
CA GLY A 184 15.79 -33.92 8.85
C GLY A 184 14.62 -34.05 7.85
N PHE A 185 13.37 -33.95 8.29
CA PHE A 185 12.22 -33.83 7.41
C PHE A 185 12.23 -32.43 6.78
N PRO A 186 12.13 -32.29 5.44
CA PRO A 186 12.01 -30.98 4.79
C PRO A 186 10.72 -30.21 5.11
N SER A 187 9.89 -30.65 6.07
CA SER A 187 8.54 -30.17 6.33
C SER A 187 8.48 -28.74 6.90
N LEU A 188 9.46 -28.31 7.71
CA LEU A 188 9.56 -26.91 8.14
C LEU A 188 10.13 -25.99 7.05
N LYS A 189 10.98 -26.53 6.16
CA LYS A 189 11.35 -25.88 4.89
C LYS A 189 10.22 -25.92 3.84
N PHE A 190 9.12 -26.64 4.08
CA PHE A 190 8.04 -26.81 3.11
C PHE A 190 7.23 -25.53 2.93
N CYS A 191 7.18 -24.62 3.92
CA CYS A 191 6.56 -23.31 3.76
C CYS A 191 7.32 -22.46 2.72
N LEU A 192 8.66 -22.40 2.77
CA LEU A 192 9.45 -21.80 1.68
C LEU A 192 9.38 -22.68 0.40
N GLY A 193 9.28 -24.00 0.54
CA GLY A 193 9.17 -24.94 -0.58
C GLY A 193 7.90 -24.78 -1.42
N THR A 194 6.78 -24.38 -0.82
CA THR A 194 5.53 -24.06 -1.54
C THR A 194 5.54 -22.66 -2.16
N LEU A 195 6.39 -21.75 -1.68
CA LEU A 195 6.69 -20.48 -2.37
C LEU A 195 7.60 -20.70 -3.58
N LEU A 196 8.57 -21.62 -3.45
CA LEU A 196 9.57 -21.96 -4.47
C LEU A 196 9.11 -23.11 -5.41
N MET A 197 7.79 -23.25 -5.65
CA MET A 197 7.30 -24.20 -6.65
C MET A 197 7.84 -23.86 -8.05
N LYS A 198 7.93 -24.89 -8.92
CA LYS A 198 8.21 -24.69 -10.36
C LYS A 198 7.33 -23.57 -10.89
N ARG A 199 7.97 -22.53 -11.47
CA ARG A 199 7.33 -21.27 -11.88
C ARG A 199 6.08 -21.55 -12.72
N LYS A 200 4.90 -21.49 -12.08
CA LYS A 200 3.60 -21.57 -12.75
C LYS A 200 3.55 -20.52 -13.85
N GLU A 201 2.90 -20.83 -14.97
CA GLU A 201 2.67 -19.84 -16.02
C GLU A 201 1.88 -18.67 -15.43
N GLU A 202 0.60 -18.88 -15.08
CA GLU A 202 -0.28 -17.88 -14.46
C GLU A 202 -0.65 -18.23 -13.01
N LEU A 203 -0.67 -17.22 -12.12
CA LEU A 203 -0.95 -17.38 -10.69
C LEU A 203 -2.44 -17.14 -10.38
N GLN A 204 -3.01 -17.94 -9.48
CA GLN A 204 -4.45 -17.99 -9.18
C GLN A 204 -4.78 -17.39 -7.81
N GLU A 205 -6.03 -16.99 -7.56
CA GLU A 205 -6.41 -16.28 -6.32
C GLU A 205 -5.99 -16.98 -5.01
N TRP A 206 -6.01 -18.31 -4.97
CA TRP A 206 -5.61 -19.10 -3.80
C TRP A 206 -4.09 -19.31 -3.68
N ASP A 207 -3.29 -18.92 -4.67
CA ASP A 207 -1.84 -19.04 -4.61
C ASP A 207 -1.25 -18.01 -3.64
N ARG A 208 -0.33 -18.45 -2.79
CA ARG A 208 0.39 -17.60 -1.82
C ARG A 208 1.82 -17.30 -2.30
N VAL A 209 2.04 -17.21 -3.61
CA VAL A 209 3.37 -17.24 -4.25
C VAL A 209 3.95 -15.83 -4.42
N TYR A 210 5.03 -15.56 -3.68
CA TYR A 210 5.83 -14.34 -3.82
C TYR A 210 7.00 -14.60 -4.80
N ASP A 211 7.00 -13.92 -5.94
CA ASP A 211 8.07 -13.93 -6.96
C ASP A 211 8.16 -12.54 -7.62
N TYR A 212 9.29 -12.23 -8.27
CA TYR A 212 9.53 -10.93 -8.89
C TYR A 212 9.19 -10.91 -10.39
N ASP A 213 8.75 -9.75 -10.87
CA ASP A 213 8.75 -9.41 -12.29
C ASP A 213 8.98 -7.89 -12.49
N CYS A 214 9.21 -7.46 -13.73
CA CYS A 214 9.38 -6.05 -14.09
C CYS A 214 8.02 -5.37 -14.32
N TYR A 215 7.97 -4.04 -14.40
CA TYR A 215 6.75 -3.30 -14.78
C TYR A 215 6.56 -3.36 -16.31
N ASN A 216 6.16 -4.54 -16.79
CA ASN A 216 5.80 -4.84 -18.17
C ASN A 216 4.27 -5.01 -18.36
N ASP A 217 3.47 -4.78 -17.32
CA ASP A 217 2.01 -4.91 -17.31
C ASP A 217 1.25 -3.57 -17.41
N LEU A 218 1.97 -2.44 -17.45
CA LEU A 218 1.40 -1.10 -17.57
C LEU A 218 0.88 -0.79 -18.98
N GLY A 219 1.52 -1.35 -20.01
CA GLY A 219 1.17 -1.17 -21.42
C GLY A 219 -0.11 -1.91 -21.83
N ASN A 220 -0.64 -1.58 -23.00
CA ASN A 220 -1.64 -2.41 -23.68
C ASN A 220 -1.43 -2.36 -25.21
N PRO A 221 -0.30 -2.88 -25.73
CA PRO A 221 0.08 -2.76 -27.14
C PRO A 221 -0.94 -3.40 -28.10
N ASP A 222 -1.71 -4.40 -27.64
CA ASP A 222 -2.81 -5.01 -28.41
C ASP A 222 -3.98 -4.03 -28.70
N LYS A 223 -4.09 -2.91 -27.96
CA LYS A 223 -5.00 -1.78 -28.29
C LYS A 223 -4.37 -0.75 -29.24
N GLY A 224 -3.17 -1.02 -29.76
CA GLY A 224 -2.45 -0.19 -30.74
C GLY A 224 -1.39 0.75 -30.14
N ALA A 225 -0.54 1.28 -31.03
CA ALA A 225 0.72 1.95 -30.70
C ALA A 225 0.68 3.01 -29.57
N LYS A 226 -0.41 3.78 -29.46
CA LYS A 226 -0.60 4.79 -28.39
C LYS A 226 -0.61 4.22 -26.97
N TYR A 227 -0.79 2.91 -26.80
CA TYR A 227 -0.79 2.21 -25.50
C TYR A 227 0.48 1.37 -25.25
N VAL A 228 1.46 1.39 -26.17
CA VAL A 228 2.79 0.79 -25.96
C VAL A 228 3.53 1.59 -24.90
N ARG A 229 4.24 0.94 -23.97
CA ARG A 229 5.07 1.59 -22.94
C ARG A 229 6.42 0.89 -22.84
N PRO A 230 7.50 1.61 -22.45
CA PRO A 230 8.75 0.95 -22.08
C PRO A 230 8.53 0.09 -20.84
N ILE A 231 9.25 -1.02 -20.76
CA ILE A 231 9.29 -1.85 -19.55
C ILE A 231 10.21 -1.17 -18.55
N LEU A 232 9.71 -0.94 -17.33
CA LEU A 232 10.52 -0.40 -16.24
C LEU A 232 11.04 -1.57 -15.39
N GLY A 233 12.35 -1.58 -15.15
CA GLY A 233 13.05 -2.68 -14.50
C GLY A 233 13.77 -3.59 -15.51
N GLY A 234 14.96 -4.08 -15.13
CA GLY A 234 15.73 -5.05 -15.92
C GLY A 234 16.56 -4.43 -17.05
N SER A 235 16.79 -3.11 -17.03
CA SER A 235 17.63 -2.41 -17.99
C SER A 235 18.34 -1.21 -17.37
N SER A 236 19.46 -0.78 -17.97
CA SER A 236 20.18 0.44 -17.58
C SER A 236 19.54 1.73 -18.09
N GLU A 237 18.63 1.65 -19.08
CA GLU A 237 17.88 2.79 -19.62
C GLU A 237 16.66 3.13 -18.74
N TYR A 238 15.97 2.10 -18.23
CA TYR A 238 14.82 2.21 -17.33
C TYR A 238 15.02 1.34 -16.06
N PRO A 239 16.01 1.66 -15.20
CA PRO A 239 16.23 0.93 -13.95
C PRO A 239 15.07 1.20 -12.99
N TYR A 240 14.52 0.15 -12.36
CA TYR A 240 13.33 0.28 -11.53
C TYR A 240 13.21 -0.86 -10.49
N PRO A 241 12.60 -0.62 -9.31
CA PRO A 241 12.23 -1.69 -8.39
C PRO A 241 11.40 -2.79 -9.07
N ARG A 242 11.52 -4.02 -8.59
CA ARG A 242 10.64 -5.13 -9.03
C ARG A 242 9.26 -5.04 -8.38
N ARG A 243 8.28 -5.68 -9.03
CA ARG A 243 6.91 -5.82 -8.52
C ARG A 243 6.55 -7.29 -8.31
N GLY A 244 5.43 -7.54 -7.64
CA GLY A 244 4.87 -8.88 -7.48
C GLY A 244 4.53 -9.50 -8.84
N ARG A 245 5.12 -10.65 -9.12
CA ARG A 245 4.83 -11.44 -10.32
C ARG A 245 3.36 -11.83 -10.35
N THR A 246 2.76 -11.75 -11.53
CA THR A 246 1.37 -12.18 -11.78
C THR A 246 1.29 -13.30 -12.82
N GLY A 247 2.13 -13.27 -13.85
CA GLY A 247 2.29 -14.40 -14.78
C GLY A 247 1.16 -14.57 -15.78
N ARG A 248 0.31 -13.55 -15.98
CA ARG A 248 -0.70 -13.58 -17.03
C ARG A 248 -0.05 -13.79 -18.40
N GLN A 249 -0.83 -14.22 -19.37
CA GLN A 249 -0.36 -14.43 -20.75
C GLN A 249 0.32 -13.16 -21.29
N LYS A 250 1.29 -13.31 -22.19
CA LYS A 250 1.91 -12.19 -22.90
C LYS A 250 0.92 -11.50 -23.85
N THR A 251 1.18 -10.25 -24.21
CA THR A 251 0.39 -9.58 -25.27
C THR A 251 0.67 -10.20 -26.64
N LYS A 252 -0.29 -10.11 -27.57
CA LYS A 252 -0.17 -10.72 -28.91
C LYS A 252 0.74 -9.92 -29.84
N THR A 253 0.95 -8.64 -29.54
CA THR A 253 1.75 -7.71 -30.36
C THR A 253 3.15 -7.42 -29.79
N ASP A 254 3.39 -7.70 -28.51
CA ASP A 254 4.72 -7.68 -27.88
C ASP A 254 4.88 -8.82 -26.86
N GLU A 255 5.76 -9.77 -27.16
CA GLU A 255 6.09 -10.89 -26.27
C GLU A 255 6.83 -10.49 -24.99
N LYS A 256 7.22 -9.22 -24.81
CA LYS A 256 7.86 -8.74 -23.57
C LYS A 256 6.85 -8.13 -22.59
N SER A 257 5.74 -7.58 -23.09
CA SER A 257 4.62 -7.05 -22.30
C SER A 257 3.72 -8.15 -21.76
N GLU A 258 3.33 -8.05 -20.48
CA GLU A 258 2.30 -8.91 -19.88
C GLU A 258 0.91 -8.37 -20.25
N SER A 259 -0.04 -9.27 -20.53
CA SER A 259 -1.41 -8.86 -20.86
C SER A 259 -2.12 -8.21 -19.67
N ARG A 260 -3.16 -7.45 -19.99
CA ARG A 260 -3.97 -6.71 -19.02
C ARG A 260 -5.35 -7.32 -18.87
N LEU A 261 -5.83 -7.37 -17.63
CA LEU A 261 -7.19 -7.80 -17.30
C LEU A 261 -8.24 -6.84 -17.90
N PRO A 262 -9.45 -7.33 -18.18
CA PRO A 262 -10.63 -6.49 -18.36
C PRO A 262 -10.84 -5.55 -17.16
N LEU A 263 -11.50 -4.41 -17.38
CA LEU A 263 -11.73 -3.43 -16.30
C LEU A 263 -12.54 -4.02 -15.15
N ALA A 264 -13.63 -4.73 -15.45
CA ALA A 264 -14.48 -5.40 -14.47
C ALA A 264 -13.73 -6.44 -13.62
N GLU A 265 -12.57 -6.92 -14.10
CA GLU A 265 -11.70 -7.88 -13.45
C GLU A 265 -10.42 -7.23 -12.89
N SER A 266 -10.25 -5.91 -12.97
CA SER A 266 -9.01 -5.25 -12.50
C SER A 266 -8.81 -5.34 -10.98
N LEU A 267 -9.89 -5.55 -10.23
CA LEU A 267 -9.88 -5.88 -8.80
C LEU A 267 -9.38 -7.31 -8.54
N ASN A 268 -9.48 -8.20 -9.53
CA ASN A 268 -9.08 -9.59 -9.45
C ASN A 268 -7.59 -9.80 -9.80
N ILE A 269 -6.80 -8.73 -9.95
CA ILE A 269 -5.35 -8.86 -10.17
C ILE A 269 -4.71 -9.73 -9.08
N TYR A 270 -3.81 -10.61 -9.51
CA TYR A 270 -3.12 -11.48 -8.58
C TYR A 270 -2.20 -10.69 -7.63
N VAL A 271 -2.39 -10.96 -6.35
CA VAL A 271 -1.39 -10.84 -5.28
C VAL A 271 -1.51 -12.12 -4.43
N PRO A 272 -0.48 -12.49 -3.66
CA PRO A 272 -0.56 -13.60 -2.71
C PRO A 272 -1.82 -13.52 -1.85
N ARG A 273 -2.52 -14.65 -1.65
CA ARG A 273 -3.89 -14.63 -1.09
C ARG A 273 -4.04 -13.81 0.20
N ASP A 274 -3.04 -13.80 1.07
CA ASP A 274 -3.09 -13.12 2.37
C ASP A 274 -2.85 -11.60 2.27
N GLU A 275 -2.29 -11.11 1.16
CA GLU A 275 -2.06 -9.69 0.87
C GLU A 275 -3.32 -8.97 0.36
N ARG A 276 -4.38 -9.70 -0.03
CA ARG A 276 -5.64 -9.10 -0.48
C ARG A 276 -6.35 -8.39 0.68
N PHE A 277 -6.81 -7.16 0.44
CA PHE A 277 -7.54 -6.35 1.41
C PHE A 277 -8.66 -7.14 2.13
N GLY A 278 -8.82 -6.90 3.42
CA GLY A 278 -9.97 -7.35 4.19
C GLY A 278 -11.29 -6.78 3.65
N HIS A 279 -12.41 -7.47 3.91
CA HIS A 279 -13.71 -7.11 3.32
C HIS A 279 -14.18 -5.68 3.64
N LEU A 280 -13.83 -5.13 4.81
CA LEU A 280 -14.15 -3.75 5.18
C LEU A 280 -13.36 -2.75 4.32
N LYS A 281 -12.03 -2.82 4.34
CA LYS A 281 -11.16 -1.96 3.52
C LYS A 281 -11.39 -2.11 2.02
N LEU A 282 -11.73 -3.31 1.54
CA LEU A 282 -12.15 -3.52 0.15
C LEU A 282 -13.51 -2.86 -0.14
N SER A 283 -14.47 -2.92 0.78
CA SER A 283 -15.77 -2.24 0.63
C SER A 283 -15.60 -0.71 0.62
N ASP A 284 -14.83 -0.15 1.56
CA ASP A 284 -14.46 1.28 1.57
C ASP A 284 -13.81 1.68 0.24
N PHE A 285 -12.75 0.97 -0.16
CA PHE A 285 -12.03 1.24 -1.41
C PHE A 285 -12.94 1.13 -2.62
N LEU A 286 -13.84 0.14 -2.68
CA LEU A 286 -14.81 0.00 -3.77
C LEU A 286 -15.78 1.18 -3.82
N VAL A 287 -16.44 1.53 -2.73
CA VAL A 287 -17.44 2.63 -2.70
C VAL A 287 -16.81 3.96 -3.13
N TYR A 288 -15.55 4.21 -2.76
CA TYR A 288 -14.84 5.42 -3.19
C TYR A 288 -14.25 5.31 -4.62
N ALA A 289 -13.68 4.17 -5.00
CA ALA A 289 -13.18 3.94 -6.37
C ALA A 289 -14.32 4.03 -7.40
N LEU A 290 -15.52 3.57 -7.05
CA LEU A 290 -16.72 3.68 -7.86
C LEU A 290 -17.16 5.14 -8.10
N LYS A 291 -16.85 6.07 -7.19
CA LYS A 291 -17.01 7.51 -7.43
C LYS A 291 -15.96 8.04 -8.42
N SER A 292 -14.70 7.59 -8.31
CA SER A 292 -13.63 7.92 -9.27
C SER A 292 -13.77 7.23 -10.65
N ILE A 293 -14.61 6.19 -10.73
CA ILE A 293 -15.02 5.48 -11.96
C ILE A 293 -15.99 6.32 -12.82
N ALA A 294 -16.28 7.58 -12.44
CA ALA A 294 -16.87 8.59 -13.31
C ALA A 294 -16.11 8.82 -14.65
N GLN A 295 -14.95 8.22 -14.85
CA GLN A 295 -14.26 8.12 -16.15
C GLN A 295 -15.12 7.48 -17.26
N PHE A 296 -16.08 6.60 -16.92
CA PHE A 296 -16.99 5.98 -17.90
C PHE A 296 -18.20 6.86 -18.24
N ILE A 297 -18.46 7.88 -17.43
CA ILE A 297 -19.51 8.90 -17.61
C ILE A 297 -19.06 9.98 -18.60
N LYS A 298 -17.83 9.91 -19.13
CA LYS A 298 -17.23 10.96 -19.97
C LYS A 298 -18.18 11.54 -21.05
N PRO A 299 -18.91 10.74 -21.86
CA PRO A 299 -19.81 11.28 -22.89
C PRO A 299 -20.97 12.11 -22.31
N GLU A 300 -21.57 11.67 -21.21
CA GLU A 300 -22.69 12.38 -20.56
C GLU A 300 -22.19 13.57 -19.73
N LEU A 301 -21.01 13.48 -19.09
CA LEU A 301 -20.37 14.61 -18.43
C LEU A 301 -20.00 15.72 -19.43
N GLU A 302 -19.56 15.36 -20.64
CA GLU A 302 -19.34 16.33 -21.72
C GLU A 302 -20.65 17.04 -22.12
N SER A 303 -21.81 16.36 -22.06
CA SER A 303 -23.13 16.94 -22.38
C SER A 303 -23.74 17.86 -21.29
N LEU A 304 -23.15 17.93 -20.10
CA LEU A 304 -23.62 18.81 -19.01
C LEU A 304 -23.04 20.23 -19.06
N LEU A 305 -22.00 20.44 -19.87
CA LEU A 305 -21.12 21.61 -19.80
C LEU A 305 -21.39 22.60 -20.95
N ASP A 306 -22.62 22.60 -21.45
CA ASP A 306 -23.09 23.17 -22.73
C ASP A 306 -23.02 24.72 -22.86
N GLN A 307 -22.41 25.43 -21.91
CA GLN A 307 -22.15 26.88 -22.01
C GLN A 307 -20.67 27.20 -22.29
N THR A 308 -19.74 26.36 -21.81
CA THR A 308 -18.29 26.45 -22.04
C THR A 308 -17.69 25.05 -21.83
N PRO A 309 -17.49 24.25 -22.89
CA PRO A 309 -17.21 22.83 -22.74
C PRO A 309 -15.86 22.58 -22.04
N ASN A 310 -15.93 21.95 -20.87
CA ASN A 310 -14.80 21.50 -20.03
C ASN A 310 -13.91 22.60 -19.41
N GLU A 311 -14.46 23.80 -19.13
CA GLU A 311 -13.73 24.91 -18.50
C GLU A 311 -14.39 25.40 -17.20
N PHE A 312 -13.58 25.97 -16.30
CA PHE A 312 -14.08 26.87 -15.26
C PHE A 312 -13.91 28.31 -15.75
N ASP A 313 -15.00 29.09 -15.75
CA ASP A 313 -14.96 30.50 -16.14
C ASP A 313 -14.55 31.42 -14.98
N ARG A 314 -14.82 31.03 -13.72
CA ARG A 314 -14.48 31.80 -12.50
C ARG A 314 -14.15 30.92 -11.30
N PHE A 315 -13.54 31.52 -10.27
CA PHE A 315 -13.22 30.81 -9.02
C PHE A 315 -14.46 30.38 -8.23
N GLU A 316 -15.61 31.07 -8.35
CA GLU A 316 -16.87 30.63 -7.76
C GLU A 316 -17.34 29.30 -8.38
N ASP A 317 -17.01 29.00 -9.64
CA ASP A 317 -17.36 27.73 -10.28
C ASP A 317 -16.57 26.56 -9.70
N VAL A 318 -15.32 26.80 -9.29
CA VAL A 318 -14.51 25.84 -8.52
C VAL A 318 -15.05 25.69 -7.09
N LEU A 319 -15.48 26.78 -6.44
CA LEU A 319 -16.01 26.72 -5.07
C LEU A 319 -17.37 26.00 -4.97
N LYS A 320 -18.20 26.06 -6.02
CA LYS A 320 -19.49 25.31 -6.09
C LYS A 320 -19.33 23.82 -5.84
N LEU A 321 -18.18 23.22 -6.19
CA LEU A 321 -17.86 21.81 -5.95
C LEU A 321 -18.01 21.40 -4.48
N TYR A 322 -17.63 22.28 -3.55
CA TYR A 322 -17.60 22.01 -2.10
C TYR A 322 -18.76 22.67 -1.35
N GLU A 323 -19.48 23.60 -1.98
CA GLU A 323 -20.59 24.35 -1.36
C GLU A 323 -21.96 23.85 -1.83
N GLY A 324 -22.19 23.83 -3.14
CA GLY A 324 -23.47 23.54 -3.76
C GLY A 324 -23.60 22.13 -4.34
N GLY A 325 -22.47 21.53 -4.73
CA GLY A 325 -22.39 20.28 -5.50
C GLY A 325 -22.80 20.44 -6.97
N ILE A 326 -22.43 19.47 -7.80
CA ILE A 326 -22.88 19.40 -9.20
C ILE A 326 -24.22 18.62 -9.26
N PRO A 327 -25.27 19.15 -9.94
CA PRO A 327 -26.49 18.40 -10.21
C PRO A 327 -26.25 17.38 -11.34
N LEU A 328 -26.70 16.14 -11.14
CA LEU A 328 -26.67 15.10 -12.18
C LEU A 328 -28.00 15.06 -12.96
N PRO A 329 -27.99 14.84 -14.28
CA PRO A 329 -29.19 14.69 -15.09
C PRO A 329 -29.75 13.26 -14.94
N GLU A 330 -31.07 13.13 -14.96
CA GLU A 330 -31.77 11.85 -14.69
C GLU A 330 -31.36 10.71 -15.65
N GLY A 331 -31.08 11.03 -16.92
CA GLY A 331 -30.65 10.05 -17.92
C GLY A 331 -29.30 9.39 -17.60
N LEU A 332 -28.39 10.12 -16.95
CA LEU A 332 -27.08 9.62 -16.56
C LEU A 332 -27.19 8.66 -15.35
N LEU A 333 -28.01 9.00 -14.34
CA LEU A 333 -28.24 8.12 -13.19
C LEU A 333 -28.73 6.73 -13.63
N LYS A 334 -29.56 6.68 -14.69
CA LYS A 334 -30.02 5.43 -15.27
C LYS A 334 -28.88 4.61 -15.90
N HIS A 335 -28.07 5.22 -16.77
CA HIS A 335 -26.96 4.50 -17.41
C HIS A 335 -25.88 4.01 -16.43
N ILE A 336 -25.65 4.73 -15.32
CA ILE A 336 -24.78 4.24 -14.23
C ILE A 336 -25.41 3.01 -13.56
N GLY A 337 -26.71 3.03 -13.30
CA GLY A 337 -27.44 1.89 -12.71
C GLY A 337 -27.51 0.65 -13.60
N ASP A 338 -27.57 0.83 -14.91
CA ASP A 338 -27.50 -0.26 -15.88
C ASP A 338 -26.06 -0.84 -16.02
N SER A 339 -25.03 -0.12 -15.54
CA SER A 339 -23.60 -0.46 -15.71
C SER A 339 -22.88 -0.93 -14.43
N ILE A 340 -23.54 -0.87 -13.26
CA ILE A 340 -22.96 -1.17 -11.94
C ILE A 340 -23.95 -2.06 -11.16
N PRO A 341 -23.50 -3.11 -10.44
CA PRO A 341 -24.36 -3.96 -9.61
C PRO A 341 -25.26 -3.17 -8.63
N SER A 342 -26.47 -3.67 -8.37
CA SER A 342 -27.53 -2.94 -7.65
C SER A 342 -27.15 -2.53 -6.23
N GLU A 343 -26.31 -3.35 -5.60
CA GLU A 343 -25.77 -3.22 -4.26
C GLU A 343 -24.74 -2.08 -4.22
N MET A 344 -23.83 -2.06 -5.20
CA MET A 344 -22.83 -1.01 -5.39
C MET A 344 -23.50 0.33 -5.75
N PHE A 345 -24.53 0.33 -6.61
CA PHE A 345 -25.32 1.53 -6.92
C PHE A 345 -25.94 2.17 -5.67
N LYS A 346 -26.52 1.36 -4.77
CA LYS A 346 -27.11 1.84 -3.51
C LYS A 346 -26.08 2.48 -2.58
N GLU A 347 -24.85 1.96 -2.52
CA GLU A 347 -23.77 2.53 -1.70
C GLU A 347 -23.24 3.86 -2.27
N ILE A 348 -23.07 3.97 -3.60
CA ILE A 348 -22.60 5.20 -4.26
C ILE A 348 -23.57 6.37 -4.02
N PHE A 349 -24.87 6.08 -4.03
CA PHE A 349 -25.95 7.09 -4.08
C PHE A 349 -26.79 7.23 -2.79
N ARG A 350 -26.23 6.92 -1.61
CA ARG A 350 -26.90 7.17 -0.31
C ARG A 350 -26.98 8.65 0.07
N THR A 351 -28.02 9.36 -0.38
CA THR A 351 -28.67 10.50 0.33
C THR A 351 -29.94 10.98 -0.38
N ASP A 352 -30.94 11.45 0.37
CA ASP A 352 -32.26 11.90 -0.11
C ASP A 352 -32.30 13.31 -0.75
N ASP A 353 -31.16 13.94 -1.05
CA ASP A 353 -31.04 15.29 -1.61
C ASP A 353 -30.50 15.27 -3.05
N ALA A 354 -31.12 16.03 -3.95
CA ALA A 354 -30.84 16.02 -5.40
C ALA A 354 -29.53 16.75 -5.83
N LYS A 355 -28.43 16.54 -5.09
CA LYS A 355 -27.12 17.22 -5.26
C LYS A 355 -25.96 16.25 -5.04
N LEU A 356 -25.84 15.28 -5.95
CA LEU A 356 -25.07 14.04 -5.74
C LEU A 356 -23.54 14.18 -5.75
N LEU A 357 -22.98 15.27 -6.27
CA LEU A 357 -21.52 15.48 -6.35
C LEU A 357 -21.09 16.73 -5.57
N LYS A 358 -21.20 16.66 -4.24
CA LYS A 358 -20.65 17.66 -3.32
C LYS A 358 -19.42 17.10 -2.60
N PHE A 359 -18.27 17.72 -2.86
CA PHE A 359 -16.99 17.35 -2.27
C PHE A 359 -16.82 17.93 -0.84
N PRO A 360 -16.09 17.26 0.07
CA PRO A 360 -15.66 17.86 1.34
C PRO A 360 -14.89 19.17 1.12
N MET A 361 -14.98 20.15 2.04
CA MET A 361 -14.18 21.38 1.90
C MET A 361 -12.70 21.09 2.19
N PRO A 362 -11.76 21.30 1.23
CA PRO A 362 -10.32 21.11 1.45
C PRO A 362 -9.81 22.02 2.56
N GLN A 363 -8.88 21.53 3.39
CA GLN A 363 -8.43 22.25 4.58
C GLN A 363 -7.80 23.60 4.22
N VAL A 364 -7.00 23.66 3.14
CA VAL A 364 -6.30 24.86 2.65
C VAL A 364 -7.21 26.03 2.25
N ILE A 365 -8.50 25.79 1.97
CA ILE A 365 -9.50 26.85 1.69
C ILE A 365 -10.62 26.94 2.74
N LYS A 366 -10.56 26.14 3.80
CA LYS A 366 -11.65 26.01 4.78
C LYS A 366 -11.86 27.26 5.62
N GLU A 367 -10.77 27.82 6.14
CA GLU A 367 -10.79 28.98 7.05
C GLU A 367 -10.44 30.32 6.34
N ASP A 368 -9.90 30.25 5.12
CA ASP A 368 -9.66 31.38 4.22
C ASP A 368 -9.57 30.89 2.76
N LYS A 369 -10.43 31.38 1.88
CA LYS A 369 -10.54 30.92 0.47
C LYS A 369 -9.54 31.58 -0.49
N SER A 370 -8.75 32.53 0.01
CA SER A 370 -7.78 33.32 -0.76
C SER A 370 -6.33 33.17 -0.29
N ALA A 371 -6.11 32.73 0.96
CA ALA A 371 -4.78 32.57 1.56
C ALA A 371 -3.80 31.69 0.72
N TRP A 372 -4.30 30.71 -0.04
CA TRP A 372 -3.49 29.91 -0.96
C TRP A 372 -2.80 30.73 -2.07
N ARG A 373 -3.32 31.93 -2.41
CA ARG A 373 -2.71 32.84 -3.40
C ARG A 373 -1.52 33.64 -2.84
N THR A 374 -1.29 33.60 -1.52
CA THR A 374 -0.19 34.34 -0.88
C THR A 374 1.18 33.80 -1.29
N ASP A 375 2.24 34.59 -1.08
CA ASP A 375 3.61 34.17 -1.31
C ASP A 375 4.14 33.37 -0.12
N GLU A 376 3.63 33.71 1.07
CA GLU A 376 3.81 33.03 2.34
C GLU A 376 3.33 31.57 2.27
N GLU A 377 2.09 31.29 1.83
CA GLU A 377 1.60 29.92 1.76
C GLU A 377 2.33 29.08 0.71
N PHE A 378 2.57 29.66 -0.48
CA PHE A 378 3.31 29.01 -1.56
C PHE A 378 4.71 28.57 -1.11
N ALA A 379 5.40 29.38 -0.31
CA ALA A 379 6.69 29.02 0.28
C ALA A 379 6.56 28.06 1.48
N ARG A 380 5.53 28.23 2.33
CA ARG A 380 5.26 27.37 3.50
C ARG A 380 4.93 25.94 3.11
N GLU A 381 4.20 25.73 2.01
CA GLU A 381 3.89 24.39 1.53
C GLU A 381 5.13 23.56 1.18
N MET A 382 6.25 24.20 0.86
CA MET A 382 7.54 23.51 0.63
C MET A 382 8.13 22.91 1.93
N LEU A 383 7.63 23.32 3.11
CA LEU A 383 8.04 22.86 4.44
C LEU A 383 6.95 22.05 5.18
N ALA A 384 5.67 22.31 4.88
CA ALA A 384 4.52 21.85 5.65
C ALA A 384 3.28 21.48 4.80
N GLY A 385 3.40 21.53 3.47
CA GLY A 385 2.34 21.16 2.53
C GLY A 385 2.32 19.66 2.24
N VAL A 386 1.78 19.30 1.07
CA VAL A 386 1.68 17.91 0.59
C VAL A 386 3.02 17.28 0.18
N ASN A 387 4.05 18.09 -0.12
CA ASN A 387 5.31 17.62 -0.69
C ASN A 387 6.57 18.21 0.01
N PRO A 388 6.69 18.11 1.35
CA PRO A 388 7.61 18.92 2.15
C PRO A 388 9.06 18.40 2.14
N VAL A 389 9.53 17.82 1.02
CA VAL A 389 10.78 17.03 0.95
C VAL A 389 11.76 17.50 -0.13
N ASN A 390 11.46 18.59 -0.85
CA ASN A 390 12.10 18.91 -2.14
C ASN A 390 12.96 20.15 -2.16
N ILE A 391 12.56 21.16 -1.40
CA ILE A 391 13.34 22.37 -1.19
C ILE A 391 14.72 22.00 -0.67
N ARG A 392 15.75 22.71 -1.14
CA ARG A 392 17.16 22.49 -0.82
C ARG A 392 17.76 23.80 -0.34
N ARG A 393 18.81 23.77 0.49
CA ARG A 393 19.65 24.96 0.64
C ARG A 393 20.38 25.21 -0.68
N LEU A 394 20.35 26.44 -1.18
CA LEU A 394 21.14 26.84 -2.34
C LEU A 394 22.63 26.80 -1.97
N GLN A 395 23.45 26.13 -2.80
CA GLN A 395 24.87 25.92 -2.51
C GLN A 395 25.79 26.93 -3.22
N GLU A 396 25.37 27.42 -4.39
CA GLU A 396 26.10 28.34 -5.26
C GLU A 396 25.10 29.25 -5.99
N PHE A 397 25.54 30.39 -6.51
CA PHE A 397 24.71 31.32 -7.27
C PHE A 397 25.47 31.86 -8.49
N PRO A 398 24.85 31.95 -9.69
CA PRO A 398 23.50 31.48 -10.02
C PRO A 398 23.38 29.94 -9.92
N PRO A 399 22.15 29.38 -9.84
CA PRO A 399 21.96 27.93 -9.76
C PRO A 399 22.54 27.20 -10.98
N ALA A 400 23.39 26.20 -10.75
CA ALA A 400 24.00 25.40 -11.81
C ALA A 400 23.17 24.15 -12.15
N SER A 401 23.11 23.80 -13.44
CA SER A 401 22.56 22.53 -13.92
C SER A 401 23.62 21.41 -13.90
N LYS A 402 23.17 20.17 -13.73
CA LYS A 402 23.96 18.93 -13.75
C LYS A 402 23.71 18.09 -15.01
N LEU A 403 22.93 18.60 -15.96
CA LEU A 403 22.71 18.00 -17.27
C LEU A 403 24.03 17.97 -18.07
N ASP A 404 24.25 16.95 -18.91
CA ASP A 404 25.44 16.91 -19.78
C ASP A 404 25.36 18.01 -20.85
N PRO A 405 26.25 19.02 -20.86
CA PRO A 405 26.20 20.11 -21.83
C PRO A 405 26.48 19.67 -23.27
N LYS A 406 26.96 18.43 -23.50
CA LYS A 406 27.06 17.85 -24.85
C LYS A 406 25.71 17.38 -25.41
N VAL A 407 24.75 17.08 -24.52
CA VAL A 407 23.41 16.59 -24.87
C VAL A 407 22.39 17.74 -24.79
N TYR A 408 22.54 18.59 -23.78
CA TYR A 408 21.57 19.66 -23.46
C TYR A 408 22.11 21.08 -23.66
N GLY A 409 23.31 21.26 -24.23
CA GLY A 409 23.87 22.59 -24.51
C GLY A 409 24.13 23.44 -23.26
N ASP A 410 23.95 24.76 -23.36
CA ASP A 410 24.07 25.68 -22.22
C ASP A 410 22.79 25.66 -21.37
N GLN A 411 22.94 25.33 -20.09
CA GLN A 411 21.87 25.20 -19.10
C GLN A 411 22.12 26.13 -17.89
N THR A 412 22.90 27.19 -18.09
CA THR A 412 23.19 28.23 -17.10
C THR A 412 21.91 29.01 -16.76
N SER A 413 21.56 29.10 -15.47
CA SER A 413 20.38 29.84 -15.02
C SER A 413 20.49 31.34 -15.36
N THR A 414 19.39 31.95 -15.84
CA THR A 414 19.34 33.39 -16.19
C THR A 414 19.00 34.28 -15.00
N ILE A 415 18.94 33.73 -13.78
CA ILE A 415 18.75 34.50 -12.55
C ILE A 415 20.02 35.31 -12.23
N THR A 416 19.89 36.63 -12.19
CA THR A 416 20.99 37.56 -11.84
C THR A 416 20.85 38.09 -10.41
N GLU A 417 21.94 38.60 -9.83
CA GLU A 417 21.91 39.26 -8.51
C GLU A 417 20.94 40.46 -8.48
N GLU A 418 20.81 41.19 -9.59
CA GLU A 418 19.86 42.30 -9.73
C GLU A 418 18.40 41.88 -9.46
N HIS A 419 18.03 40.65 -9.79
CA HIS A 419 16.66 40.15 -9.58
C HIS A 419 16.35 39.91 -8.08
N ILE A 420 17.36 39.56 -7.26
CA ILE A 420 17.13 39.12 -5.87
C ILE A 420 17.64 40.06 -4.79
N LYS A 421 18.71 40.85 -5.04
CA LYS A 421 19.42 41.64 -4.01
C LYS A 421 18.53 42.56 -3.15
N ASN A 422 17.45 43.09 -3.74
CA ASN A 422 16.54 44.01 -3.05
C ASN A 422 15.60 43.31 -2.04
N ASN A 423 15.63 41.97 -1.96
CA ASN A 423 14.70 41.16 -1.16
C ASN A 423 15.38 40.29 -0.09
N LEU A 424 16.67 40.51 0.22
CA LEU A 424 17.49 39.67 1.11
C LEU A 424 17.71 40.26 2.52
N ASP A 425 16.73 40.99 3.08
CA ASP A 425 16.84 41.73 4.36
C ASP A 425 18.09 42.63 4.48
N GLY A 426 18.60 43.14 3.36
CA GLY A 426 19.79 43.99 3.30
C GLY A 426 21.14 43.26 3.21
N LEU A 427 21.14 41.92 3.11
CA LEU A 427 22.33 41.13 2.83
C LEU A 427 22.68 41.14 1.33
N SER A 428 23.96 41.00 0.99
CA SER A 428 24.36 40.55 -0.35
C SER A 428 24.00 39.08 -0.59
N VAL A 429 23.96 38.64 -1.86
CA VAL A 429 23.76 37.22 -2.21
C VAL A 429 24.83 36.34 -1.55
N ASP A 430 26.06 36.83 -1.55
CA ASP A 430 27.24 36.15 -1.03
C ASP A 430 27.17 35.95 0.50
N GLU A 431 26.62 36.92 1.24
CA GLU A 431 26.33 36.80 2.67
C GLU A 431 25.12 35.90 2.93
N ALA A 432 24.07 35.98 2.12
CA ALA A 432 22.89 35.13 2.25
C ALA A 432 23.19 33.65 1.99
N LEU A 433 24.10 33.32 1.06
CA LEU A 433 24.66 31.98 0.87
C LEU A 433 25.44 31.51 2.11
N LYS A 434 26.41 32.31 2.58
CA LYS A 434 27.28 31.97 3.73
C LYS A 434 26.48 31.79 5.03
N ASN A 435 25.45 32.60 5.22
CA ASN A 435 24.53 32.53 6.36
C ASN A 435 23.45 31.43 6.20
N ASN A 436 23.52 30.60 5.15
CA ASN A 436 22.57 29.52 4.85
C ASN A 436 21.11 29.97 4.67
N LYS A 437 20.88 31.24 4.29
CA LYS A 437 19.55 31.85 4.15
C LYS A 437 18.92 31.68 2.76
N LEU A 438 19.68 31.29 1.74
CA LEU A 438 19.15 31.03 0.40
C LEU A 438 18.77 29.56 0.21
N PHE A 439 17.57 29.33 -0.29
CA PHE A 439 16.98 28.03 -0.58
C PHE A 439 16.46 27.99 -2.02
N ILE A 440 16.26 26.78 -2.53
CA ILE A 440 15.79 26.54 -3.89
C ILE A 440 14.85 25.34 -3.95
N LEU A 441 13.73 25.50 -4.66
CA LEU A 441 12.95 24.38 -5.19
C LEU A 441 13.34 24.24 -6.68
N ASP A 442 14.02 23.14 -7.03
CA ASP A 442 14.59 22.92 -8.37
C ASP A 442 13.97 21.68 -9.03
N HIS A 443 13.16 21.94 -10.06
CA HIS A 443 12.56 20.96 -10.97
C HIS A 443 13.14 21.06 -12.39
N HIS A 444 14.19 21.85 -12.62
CA HIS A 444 14.75 22.09 -13.94
C HIS A 444 15.38 20.82 -14.52
N ASP A 445 16.41 20.30 -13.85
CA ASP A 445 17.21 19.17 -14.37
C ASP A 445 16.40 17.86 -14.47
N SER A 446 15.39 17.71 -13.61
CA SER A 446 14.48 16.56 -13.60
C SER A 446 13.42 16.58 -14.70
N LEU A 447 13.08 17.76 -15.23
CA LEU A 447 12.03 17.92 -16.23
C LEU A 447 12.58 18.23 -17.63
N MET A 448 13.70 18.97 -17.75
CA MET A 448 14.30 19.40 -19.02
C MET A 448 14.41 18.26 -20.06
N PRO A 449 14.88 17.04 -19.73
CA PRO A 449 14.93 15.91 -20.67
C PRO A 449 13.57 15.46 -21.23
N TYR A 450 12.46 15.84 -20.59
CA TYR A 450 11.10 15.44 -20.94
C TYR A 450 10.25 16.60 -21.49
N LEU A 451 10.65 17.87 -21.31
CA LEU A 451 9.84 19.04 -21.69
C LEU A 451 9.42 19.01 -23.16
N ARG A 452 10.34 18.69 -24.10
CA ARG A 452 10.00 18.63 -25.53
C ARG A 452 8.92 17.59 -25.83
N ARG A 453 8.95 16.43 -25.19
CA ARG A 453 7.97 15.34 -25.34
C ARG A 453 6.63 15.67 -24.69
N ILE A 454 6.63 16.32 -23.54
CA ILE A 454 5.40 16.71 -22.84
C ILE A 454 4.74 17.88 -23.57
N ASN A 455 5.51 18.86 -24.02
CA ASN A 455 5.00 20.06 -24.68
C ASN A 455 4.52 19.83 -26.13
N SER A 456 4.84 18.68 -26.75
CA SER A 456 4.19 18.25 -28.01
C SER A 456 2.77 17.70 -27.81
N THR A 457 2.27 17.59 -26.57
CA THR A 457 0.88 17.17 -26.27
C THR A 457 -0.04 18.40 -26.10
N SER A 458 -1.24 18.20 -25.53
CA SER A 458 -2.08 19.30 -25.01
C SER A 458 -1.41 20.10 -23.89
N ASN A 459 -0.47 19.49 -23.17
CA ASN A 459 0.14 20.08 -21.98
C ASN A 459 1.27 21.04 -22.37
N LYS A 460 1.53 22.04 -21.53
CA LYS A 460 2.48 23.14 -21.74
C LYS A 460 3.14 23.47 -20.40
N ILE A 461 4.23 22.77 -20.10
CA ILE A 461 4.99 22.89 -18.85
C ILE A 461 6.37 23.50 -19.11
N TYR A 462 6.95 24.05 -18.05
CA TYR A 462 8.34 24.49 -17.97
C TYR A 462 9.14 23.56 -17.05
N GLY A 463 10.47 23.63 -17.12
CA GLY A 463 11.33 23.22 -16.01
C GLY A 463 11.58 24.45 -15.14
N SER A 464 11.13 24.41 -13.88
CA SER A 464 11.18 25.58 -13.00
C SER A 464 12.27 25.54 -11.94
N ARG A 465 12.79 26.73 -11.59
CA ARG A 465 13.56 26.96 -10.35
C ARG A 465 12.92 28.10 -9.57
N THR A 466 12.60 27.86 -8.30
CA THR A 466 12.15 28.92 -7.38
C THR A 466 13.25 29.19 -6.37
N LEU A 467 13.74 30.42 -6.26
CA LEU A 467 14.63 30.82 -5.17
C LEU A 467 13.82 31.39 -4.00
N LEU A 468 14.22 31.05 -2.78
CA LEU A 468 13.58 31.50 -1.55
C LEU A 468 14.62 32.01 -0.55
N PHE A 469 14.21 32.95 0.30
CA PHE A 469 15.00 33.52 1.38
C PHE A 469 14.39 33.19 2.74
N LEU A 470 15.22 32.74 3.68
CA LEU A 470 14.85 32.52 5.07
C LEU A 470 14.89 33.85 5.85
N GLN A 471 13.71 34.39 6.10
CA GLN A 471 13.51 35.64 6.83
C GLN A 471 13.92 35.50 8.30
N ASN A 472 14.16 36.62 8.96
CA ASN A 472 14.58 36.64 10.38
C ASN A 472 13.50 36.16 11.37
N ASP A 473 12.28 35.88 10.91
CA ASP A 473 11.17 35.35 11.71
C ASP A 473 10.91 33.84 11.49
N GLY A 474 11.82 33.15 10.79
CA GLY A 474 11.75 31.72 10.50
C GLY A 474 10.95 31.35 9.24
N THR A 475 10.26 32.30 8.61
CA THR A 475 9.47 32.03 7.38
C THR A 475 10.33 32.07 6.12
N LEU A 476 9.86 31.39 5.07
CA LEU A 476 10.42 31.50 3.73
C LEU A 476 9.65 32.54 2.91
N LYS A 477 10.39 33.40 2.20
CA LYS A 477 9.87 34.33 1.20
C LYS A 477 10.35 33.93 -0.19
N PRO A 478 9.48 33.77 -1.20
CA PRO A 478 9.92 33.54 -2.57
C PRO A 478 10.57 34.82 -3.12
N LEU A 479 11.67 34.65 -3.86
CA LEU A 479 12.46 35.75 -4.44
C LEU A 479 12.21 35.91 -5.93
N VAL A 480 12.25 34.80 -6.66
CA VAL A 480 12.11 34.71 -8.12
C VAL A 480 11.68 33.30 -8.52
N ILE A 481 11.05 33.19 -9.70
CA ILE A 481 10.81 31.94 -10.41
C ILE A 481 11.45 32.05 -11.79
N GLU A 482 12.41 31.18 -12.10
CA GLU A 482 12.87 30.91 -13.46
C GLU A 482 11.99 29.83 -14.08
N LEU A 483 11.48 30.09 -15.29
CA LEU A 483 10.76 29.11 -16.11
C LEU A 483 11.53 28.86 -17.40
N SER A 484 12.04 27.64 -17.55
CA SER A 484 12.89 27.22 -18.67
C SER A 484 12.18 26.29 -19.65
N LEU A 485 12.49 26.45 -20.94
CA LEU A 485 12.13 25.53 -22.03
C LEU A 485 13.41 25.09 -22.76
N PRO A 486 13.44 23.90 -23.40
CA PRO A 486 14.54 23.53 -24.28
C PRO A 486 14.55 24.45 -25.52
N HIS A 487 15.74 24.79 -26.03
CA HIS A 487 15.89 25.66 -27.19
C HIS A 487 15.13 25.11 -28.41
N PRO A 488 14.36 25.93 -29.17
CA PRO A 488 13.45 25.44 -30.20
C PRO A 488 14.11 24.51 -31.21
N ASP A 489 15.29 24.88 -31.72
CA ASP A 489 16.02 24.15 -32.77
C ASP A 489 16.64 22.81 -32.33
N GLY A 490 16.61 22.48 -31.03
CA GLY A 490 17.11 21.20 -30.50
C GLY A 490 17.71 21.34 -29.10
N ASP A 491 17.67 20.26 -28.33
CA ASP A 491 18.06 20.26 -26.91
C ASP A 491 19.56 20.56 -26.74
N GLN A 492 20.40 20.18 -27.71
CA GLN A 492 21.83 20.46 -27.75
C GLN A 492 22.21 21.96 -27.85
N PHE A 493 21.24 22.84 -28.06
CA PHE A 493 21.45 24.30 -28.13
C PHE A 493 21.16 25.03 -26.81
N GLY A 494 20.80 24.32 -25.74
CA GLY A 494 20.58 24.91 -24.42
C GLY A 494 19.12 25.06 -24.02
N CYS A 495 18.87 25.89 -23.01
CA CYS A 495 17.54 26.33 -22.61
C CYS A 495 17.27 27.79 -22.97
N ILE A 496 16.00 28.13 -23.14
CA ILE A 496 15.51 29.52 -23.10
C ILE A 496 14.73 29.71 -21.78
N SER A 497 15.10 30.72 -20.99
CA SER A 497 14.65 30.90 -19.61
C SER A 497 14.21 32.32 -19.32
N ASN A 498 12.96 32.48 -18.86
CA ASN A 498 12.43 33.76 -18.37
C ASN A 498 12.40 33.76 -16.83
N VAL A 499 12.76 34.90 -16.22
CA VAL A 499 12.72 35.08 -14.76
C VAL A 499 11.58 36.02 -14.38
N TYR A 500 10.74 35.57 -13.45
CA TYR A 500 9.60 36.29 -12.90
C TYR A 500 9.88 36.62 -11.42
N SER A 501 9.41 37.79 -10.97
CA SER A 501 9.61 38.29 -9.60
C SER A 501 8.25 38.56 -8.93
N PRO A 502 8.16 38.54 -7.59
CA PRO A 502 6.95 38.89 -6.85
C PRO A 502 6.34 40.24 -7.25
N ALA A 503 5.03 40.23 -7.45
CA ALA A 503 4.22 41.42 -7.70
C ALA A 503 2.79 41.21 -7.16
N GLU A 504 2.20 42.26 -6.60
CA GLU A 504 0.86 42.22 -5.98
C GLU A 504 -0.25 42.80 -6.86
N GLN A 505 0.11 43.62 -7.87
CA GLN A 505 -0.82 44.47 -8.61
C GLN A 505 -0.57 44.39 -10.12
N GLY A 506 -1.56 44.82 -10.90
CA GLY A 506 -1.48 44.87 -12.35
C GLY A 506 -1.40 43.50 -13.03
N VAL A 507 -0.93 43.50 -14.27
CA VAL A 507 -0.70 42.26 -15.03
C VAL A 507 0.52 41.52 -14.50
N GLU A 508 1.50 42.24 -13.96
CA GLU A 508 2.69 41.72 -13.31
C GLU A 508 2.34 40.79 -12.14
N GLY A 509 1.39 41.17 -11.28
CA GLY A 509 0.89 40.28 -10.22
C GLY A 509 0.16 39.04 -10.76
N SER A 510 -0.51 39.16 -11.90
CA SER A 510 -1.20 38.04 -12.55
C SER A 510 -0.23 37.07 -13.23
N ILE A 511 0.85 37.60 -13.84
CA ILE A 511 2.00 36.85 -14.36
C ILE A 511 2.73 36.12 -13.21
N TRP A 512 2.90 36.77 -12.05
CA TRP A 512 3.50 36.13 -10.87
C TRP A 512 2.66 34.96 -10.35
N GLN A 513 1.33 35.13 -10.26
CA GLN A 513 0.42 34.04 -9.88
C GLN A 513 0.48 32.88 -10.89
N LEU A 514 0.56 33.14 -12.19
CA LEU A 514 0.80 32.11 -13.21
C LEU A 514 2.17 31.43 -13.03
N ALA A 515 3.23 32.18 -12.72
CA ALA A 515 4.55 31.60 -12.47
C ALA A 515 4.53 30.61 -11.29
N LYS A 516 3.87 30.98 -10.19
CA LYS A 516 3.62 30.06 -9.05
C LYS A 516 2.81 28.83 -9.46
N ALA A 517 1.81 28.98 -10.32
CA ALA A 517 1.03 27.84 -10.83
C ALA A 517 1.88 26.87 -11.68
N TYR A 518 2.80 27.34 -12.53
CA TYR A 518 3.73 26.46 -13.26
C TYR A 518 4.67 25.68 -12.32
N VAL A 519 5.17 26.32 -11.26
CA VAL A 519 5.93 25.64 -10.20
C VAL A 519 5.06 24.60 -9.49
N ALA A 520 3.80 24.92 -9.17
CA ALA A 520 2.89 23.98 -8.54
C ALA A 520 2.52 22.78 -9.44
N VAL A 521 2.49 22.94 -10.77
CA VAL A 521 2.40 21.82 -11.73
C VAL A 521 3.67 20.95 -11.71
N ASN A 522 4.85 21.57 -11.67
CA ASN A 522 6.11 20.84 -11.53
C ASN A 522 6.18 20.06 -10.20
N ASP A 523 5.85 20.70 -9.07
CA ASP A 523 5.97 20.07 -7.76
C ASP A 523 4.86 19.05 -7.46
N SER A 524 3.61 19.30 -7.88
CA SER A 524 2.56 18.26 -7.85
C SER A 524 2.94 17.09 -8.77
N GLY A 525 3.69 17.40 -9.84
CA GLY A 525 4.44 16.44 -10.62
C GLY A 525 5.34 15.53 -9.78
N TYR A 526 6.26 16.12 -9.01
CA TYR A 526 7.23 15.29 -8.32
C TYR A 526 6.60 14.51 -7.16
N HIS A 527 5.66 15.17 -6.49
CA HIS A 527 4.88 14.64 -5.39
C HIS A 527 4.39 13.22 -5.72
N GLN A 528 3.57 13.10 -6.75
CA GLN A 528 2.84 11.86 -7.07
C GLN A 528 3.76 10.75 -7.54
N LEU A 529 4.55 10.95 -8.61
CA LEU A 529 5.31 9.84 -9.20
C LEU A 529 6.47 9.35 -8.34
N ILE A 530 7.03 10.20 -7.46
CA ILE A 530 8.31 9.86 -6.84
C ILE A 530 8.37 10.18 -5.35
N SER A 531 8.00 11.37 -4.86
CA SER A 531 8.00 11.61 -3.40
C SER A 531 7.10 10.59 -2.70
N HIS A 532 5.95 10.32 -3.33
CA HIS A 532 4.99 9.28 -3.03
C HIS A 532 5.32 7.98 -3.79
N TRP A 533 4.85 7.78 -5.02
CA TRP A 533 4.86 6.46 -5.68
C TRP A 533 6.22 5.74 -5.71
N LEU A 534 7.28 6.29 -6.33
CA LEU A 534 8.56 5.57 -6.41
C LEU A 534 9.20 5.36 -5.04
N ASN A 535 9.28 6.39 -4.20
CA ASN A 535 10.03 6.31 -2.93
C ASN A 535 9.26 5.63 -1.79
N THR A 536 7.98 5.31 -1.94
CA THR A 536 7.18 4.59 -0.92
C THR A 536 6.60 3.31 -1.50
N HIS A 537 5.60 3.39 -2.39
CA HIS A 537 4.95 2.24 -3.01
C HIS A 537 5.92 1.29 -3.73
N ALA A 538 6.59 1.76 -4.79
CA ALA A 538 7.44 0.89 -5.60
C ALA A 538 8.74 0.48 -4.89
N ALA A 539 9.29 1.33 -4.01
CA ALA A 539 10.46 1.00 -3.21
C ALA A 539 10.20 -0.09 -2.15
N SER A 540 8.99 -0.16 -1.61
CA SER A 540 8.62 -1.10 -0.55
C SER A 540 8.19 -2.48 -1.06
N GLU A 541 7.57 -2.58 -2.26
CA GLU A 541 7.07 -3.86 -2.81
C GLU A 541 8.15 -4.98 -2.87
N PRO A 542 9.41 -4.71 -3.29
CA PRO A 542 10.50 -5.68 -3.19
C PRO A 542 10.77 -6.19 -1.78
N VAL A 543 10.60 -5.34 -0.75
CA VAL A 543 10.87 -5.70 0.65
C VAL A 543 9.82 -6.68 1.17
N VAL A 544 8.55 -6.50 0.78
CA VAL A 544 7.46 -7.44 1.10
C VAL A 544 7.74 -8.82 0.48
N ILE A 545 8.13 -8.82 -0.80
CA ILE A 545 8.42 -10.03 -1.58
C ILE A 545 9.63 -10.77 -0.99
N ALA A 546 10.76 -10.08 -0.77
CA ALA A 546 11.96 -10.67 -0.20
C ALA A 546 11.70 -11.25 1.20
N THR A 547 10.98 -10.51 2.05
CA THR A 547 10.70 -10.94 3.43
C THR A 547 9.88 -12.22 3.46
N ASN A 548 8.78 -12.29 2.71
CA ASN A 548 7.95 -13.49 2.63
C ASN A 548 8.68 -14.69 2.02
N ARG A 549 9.65 -14.47 1.13
CA ARG A 549 10.40 -15.54 0.44
C ARG A 549 11.56 -16.11 1.26
N GLN A 550 12.23 -15.28 2.05
CA GLN A 550 13.53 -15.62 2.65
C GLN A 550 13.53 -15.65 4.19
N LEU A 551 12.58 -14.98 4.86
CA LEU A 551 12.44 -15.03 6.31
C LEU A 551 11.22 -15.87 6.70
N SER A 552 11.40 -16.82 7.61
CA SER A 552 10.30 -17.62 8.16
C SER A 552 9.36 -16.77 9.02
N VAL A 553 8.08 -17.14 9.13
CA VAL A 553 7.08 -16.42 9.95
C VAL A 553 7.42 -16.35 11.44
N VAL A 554 8.32 -17.23 11.91
CA VAL A 554 8.85 -17.21 13.30
C VAL A 554 10.10 -16.34 13.47
N HIS A 555 10.73 -15.92 12.37
CA HIS A 555 11.97 -15.15 12.35
C HIS A 555 11.75 -13.76 12.99
N PRO A 556 12.67 -13.26 13.85
CA PRO A 556 12.46 -12.00 14.54
C PRO A 556 12.29 -10.82 13.57
N ILE A 557 13.11 -10.75 12.51
CA ILE A 557 13.00 -9.68 11.52
C ILE A 557 11.72 -9.79 10.65
N TYR A 558 11.15 -10.98 10.47
CA TYR A 558 9.80 -11.11 9.88
C TYR A 558 8.76 -10.49 10.83
N LYS A 559 8.76 -10.88 12.11
CA LYS A 559 7.84 -10.35 13.13
C LYS A 559 7.95 -8.83 13.31
N LEU A 560 9.15 -8.27 13.16
CA LEU A 560 9.41 -6.83 13.21
C LEU A 560 8.81 -6.11 12.00
N LEU A 561 9.08 -6.58 10.78
CA LEU A 561 8.76 -5.85 9.55
C LEU A 561 7.35 -6.10 9.01
N HIS A 562 6.76 -7.29 9.24
CA HIS A 562 5.47 -7.69 8.68
C HIS A 562 4.30 -6.68 8.86
N PRO A 563 4.10 -6.03 10.02
CA PRO A 563 3.04 -5.01 10.16
C PRO A 563 3.17 -3.85 9.16
N HIS A 564 4.41 -3.56 8.71
CA HIS A 564 4.75 -2.46 7.83
C HIS A 564 4.58 -2.81 6.34
N PHE A 565 4.09 -4.01 6.02
CA PHE A 565 3.79 -4.46 4.65
C PHE A 565 2.30 -4.59 4.36
N ARG A 566 1.44 -4.51 5.39
CA ARG A 566 -0.02 -4.70 5.27
C ARG A 566 -0.58 -3.85 4.12
N ASP A 567 -1.43 -4.47 3.31
CA ASP A 567 -2.15 -3.87 2.17
C ASP A 567 -1.23 -3.38 1.00
N THR A 568 0.10 -3.33 1.16
CA THR A 568 1.04 -2.71 0.20
C THR A 568 1.11 -3.41 -1.15
N MET A 569 1.16 -4.75 -1.20
CA MET A 569 1.16 -5.44 -2.50
C MET A 569 -0.16 -5.25 -3.26
N ASN A 570 -1.30 -5.20 -2.54
CA ASN A 570 -2.62 -5.08 -3.16
C ASN A 570 -2.91 -3.67 -3.68
N ILE A 571 -2.58 -2.61 -2.91
CA ILE A 571 -2.72 -1.23 -3.42
C ILE A 571 -1.83 -0.99 -4.64
N ASN A 572 -0.59 -1.51 -4.63
CA ASN A 572 0.31 -1.40 -5.78
C ASN A 572 -0.20 -2.18 -7.00
N ALA A 573 -0.73 -3.38 -6.82
CA ALA A 573 -1.30 -4.16 -7.92
C ALA A 573 -2.52 -3.47 -8.54
N LEU A 574 -3.41 -2.90 -7.72
CA LEU A 574 -4.51 -2.07 -8.18
C LEU A 574 -3.99 -0.84 -8.93
N ALA A 575 -3.00 -0.12 -8.39
CA ALA A 575 -2.38 1.03 -9.05
C ALA A 575 -1.78 0.69 -10.43
N ARG A 576 -1.17 -0.50 -10.60
CA ARG A 576 -0.71 -1.00 -11.92
C ARG A 576 -1.85 -1.23 -12.92
N GLN A 577 -3.09 -1.44 -12.48
CA GLN A 577 -4.24 -1.62 -13.38
C GLN A 577 -5.07 -0.34 -13.61
N ILE A 578 -5.24 0.54 -12.62
CA ILE A 578 -6.16 1.69 -12.75
C ILE A 578 -5.49 3.08 -12.67
N LEU A 579 -4.25 3.16 -12.18
CA LEU A 579 -3.62 4.44 -11.80
C LEU A 579 -2.45 4.84 -12.69
N ILE A 580 -1.40 4.01 -12.77
CA ILE A 580 -0.14 4.29 -13.50
C ILE A 580 -0.03 3.58 -14.86
N ASN A 581 -1.10 2.94 -15.31
CA ASN A 581 -1.14 2.23 -16.58
C ASN A 581 -1.23 3.18 -17.79
N ALA A 582 -1.00 2.63 -19.00
CA ALA A 582 -1.28 3.31 -20.26
C ALA A 582 -2.74 3.81 -20.32
N GLY A 583 -2.92 5.13 -20.35
CA GLY A 583 -4.23 5.80 -20.29
C GLY A 583 -4.91 5.82 -18.92
N GLY A 584 -4.17 5.54 -17.84
CA GLY A 584 -4.63 5.68 -16.45
C GLY A 584 -4.51 7.10 -15.92
N ILE A 585 -4.94 7.32 -14.67
CA ILE A 585 -5.13 8.68 -14.11
C ILE A 585 -3.79 9.44 -13.99
N LEU A 586 -2.72 8.81 -13.50
CA LEU A 586 -1.43 9.50 -13.31
C LEU A 586 -0.66 9.77 -14.62
N GLU A 587 -0.96 9.03 -15.70
CA GLU A 587 -0.42 9.40 -17.02
C GLU A 587 -0.95 10.74 -17.54
N THR A 588 -2.03 11.26 -16.96
CA THR A 588 -2.55 12.57 -17.35
C THR A 588 -1.82 13.77 -16.73
N THR A 589 -0.70 13.59 -15.99
CA THR A 589 -0.15 14.65 -15.09
C THR A 589 1.40 14.77 -14.86
N VAL A 590 2.14 13.85 -14.21
CA VAL A 590 3.15 14.21 -13.14
C VAL A 590 4.69 13.80 -13.27
N PHE A 591 5.72 14.61 -12.86
CA PHE A 591 7.24 14.39 -12.98
C PHE A 591 8.24 15.21 -11.98
N PRO A 592 9.61 14.95 -11.78
CA PRO A 592 10.48 15.12 -10.50
C PRO A 592 11.19 16.46 -9.94
N ALA A 593 12.01 16.69 -8.83
CA ALA A 593 12.98 15.98 -7.85
C ALA A 593 13.33 16.60 -6.36
N ARG A 594 14.12 15.94 -5.41
CA ARG A 594 14.22 16.04 -3.85
C ARG A 594 15.43 16.76 -3.08
N GLY A 595 15.33 17.15 -1.77
CA GLY A 595 16.40 17.02 -0.66
C GLY A 595 16.99 18.22 0.19
N VAL A 596 17.09 18.16 1.56
CA VAL A 596 17.36 19.35 2.47
C VAL A 596 18.43 19.40 3.62
N ALA A 597 18.77 18.35 4.38
CA ALA A 597 19.36 18.48 5.75
C ALA A 597 20.91 18.30 5.90
N VAL A 598 21.48 18.57 7.11
CA VAL A 598 22.94 18.49 7.41
C VAL A 598 23.24 17.75 8.73
N LYS A 599 24.36 17.00 8.80
CA LYS A 599 24.83 16.30 10.02
C LYS A 599 25.57 17.25 10.99
N ASP A 600 25.29 17.14 12.28
CA ASP A 600 25.93 17.93 13.36
C ASP A 600 25.89 17.16 14.69
N ALA A 601 27.06 16.70 15.17
CA ALA A 601 27.16 15.84 16.35
C ALA A 601 26.81 16.53 17.69
N ASN A 602 26.64 17.86 17.71
CA ASN A 602 26.26 18.61 18.92
C ASN A 602 24.76 18.94 18.97
N SER A 603 24.03 18.71 17.88
CA SER A 603 22.58 18.89 17.85
C SER A 603 21.85 17.65 18.38
N PRO A 604 20.61 17.79 18.91
CA PRO A 604 19.75 16.65 19.16
C PRO A 604 19.71 15.73 17.94
N HIS A 605 19.73 14.41 18.18
CA HIS A 605 19.63 13.40 17.11
C HIS A 605 20.78 13.44 16.06
N GLY A 606 21.87 14.19 16.30
CA GLY A 606 23.05 14.23 15.42
C GLY A 606 22.85 14.96 14.08
N LEU A 607 21.73 15.68 13.93
CA LEU A 607 21.33 16.40 12.73
C LEU A 607 20.99 17.84 13.09
N ARG A 608 21.40 18.81 12.27
CA ARG A 608 20.98 20.21 12.39
C ARG A 608 20.17 20.63 11.19
N LEU A 609 18.94 21.08 11.45
CA LEU A 609 18.11 21.71 10.44
C LEU A 609 18.66 23.09 10.09
N LEU A 610 18.49 23.48 8.83
CA LEU A 610 18.87 24.81 8.32
C LEU A 610 17.71 25.82 8.39
N ILE A 611 16.50 25.32 8.65
CA ILE A 611 15.29 26.06 8.97
C ILE A 611 14.79 25.44 10.27
N GLU A 612 14.75 26.20 11.37
CA GLU A 612 14.42 25.65 12.69
C GLU A 612 12.94 25.26 12.78
N ASP A 613 12.04 26.12 12.28
CA ASP A 613 10.62 25.82 12.13
C ASP A 613 10.32 25.16 10.77
N TYR A 614 10.83 23.94 10.57
CA TYR A 614 10.52 23.11 9.41
C TYR A 614 9.61 21.96 9.87
N PRO A 615 8.28 22.05 9.72
CA PRO A 615 7.36 21.19 10.47
C PRO A 615 7.52 19.70 10.15
N TYR A 616 7.61 19.33 8.87
CA TYR A 616 7.92 17.95 8.45
C TYR A 616 9.25 17.42 9.03
N ALA A 617 10.32 18.23 8.99
CA ALA A 617 11.65 17.77 9.37
C ALA A 617 11.83 17.72 10.90
N VAL A 618 11.22 18.65 11.65
CA VAL A 618 11.20 18.65 13.12
C VAL A 618 10.45 17.44 13.64
N ASP A 619 9.22 17.24 13.16
CA ASP A 619 8.36 16.15 13.63
C ASP A 619 8.91 14.79 13.17
N GLY A 620 9.38 14.72 11.91
CA GLY A 620 9.91 13.51 11.28
C GLY A 620 11.18 12.98 11.94
N ILE A 621 12.08 13.85 12.42
CA ILE A 621 13.28 13.41 13.14
C ILE A 621 12.90 12.73 14.47
N GLU A 622 11.95 13.28 15.23
CA GLU A 622 11.52 12.65 16.50
C GLU A 622 10.86 11.27 16.25
N ILE A 623 10.05 11.14 15.19
CA ILE A 623 9.46 9.86 14.78
C ILE A 623 10.54 8.86 14.30
N TRP A 624 11.51 9.29 13.48
CA TRP A 624 12.63 8.44 13.05
C TRP A 624 13.43 7.90 14.25
N PHE A 625 13.74 8.74 15.23
CA PHE A 625 14.50 8.31 16.40
C PHE A 625 13.68 7.45 17.38
N ALA A 626 12.36 7.63 17.44
CA ALA A 626 11.47 6.67 18.12
C ALA A 626 11.50 5.28 17.44
N ILE A 627 11.36 5.24 16.11
CA ILE A 627 11.47 3.99 15.33
C ILE A 627 12.85 3.35 15.52
N ARG A 628 13.95 4.12 15.41
CA ARG A 628 15.31 3.61 15.54
C ARG A 628 15.59 3.05 16.94
N THR A 629 15.04 3.67 17.98
CA THR A 629 15.17 3.18 19.37
C THR A 629 14.42 1.85 19.53
N TRP A 630 13.18 1.77 19.04
CA TRP A 630 12.40 0.53 19.02
C TRP A 630 13.13 -0.61 18.29
N VAL A 631 13.64 -0.34 17.09
CA VAL A 631 14.40 -1.32 16.29
C VAL A 631 15.69 -1.74 16.99
N ALA A 632 16.40 -0.83 17.65
CA ALA A 632 17.62 -1.17 18.41
C ALA A 632 17.32 -2.06 19.63
N ASP A 633 16.30 -1.72 20.42
CA ASP A 633 15.87 -2.54 21.57
C ASP A 633 15.38 -3.94 21.12
N TYR A 634 14.62 -4.01 20.02
CA TYR A 634 14.14 -5.27 19.45
C TYR A 634 15.29 -6.12 18.88
N CYS A 635 16.12 -5.57 17.99
CA CYS A 635 17.18 -6.34 17.34
C CYS A 635 18.26 -6.77 18.34
N SER A 636 18.61 -5.93 19.32
CA SER A 636 19.56 -6.30 20.39
C SER A 636 19.02 -7.35 21.36
N PHE A 637 17.70 -7.63 21.39
CA PHE A 637 17.16 -8.78 22.12
C PHE A 637 17.60 -10.11 21.48
N TYR A 638 17.49 -10.24 20.15
CA TYR A 638 17.81 -11.49 19.44
C TYR A 638 19.29 -11.59 19.01
N TYR A 639 19.89 -10.49 18.54
CA TYR A 639 21.24 -10.46 17.98
C TYR A 639 22.23 -9.83 18.98
N LYS A 640 22.85 -10.66 19.82
CA LYS A 640 23.81 -10.23 20.86
C LYS A 640 25.20 -9.85 20.35
N THR A 641 25.58 -10.33 19.17
CA THR A 641 26.86 -10.08 18.52
C THR A 641 26.70 -10.14 17.00
N ASP A 642 27.56 -9.43 16.28
CA ASP A 642 27.61 -9.42 14.81
C ASP A 642 27.82 -10.83 14.21
N ASP A 643 28.52 -11.70 14.94
CA ASP A 643 28.73 -13.12 14.62
C ASP A 643 27.42 -13.92 14.45
N ILE A 644 26.34 -13.53 15.15
CA ILE A 644 25.01 -14.14 14.98
C ILE A 644 24.38 -13.69 13.66
N ILE A 645 24.46 -12.39 13.34
CA ILE A 645 23.95 -11.81 12.09
C ILE A 645 24.66 -12.40 10.86
N GLN A 646 25.98 -12.58 10.95
CA GLN A 646 26.80 -13.17 9.89
C GLN A 646 26.52 -14.67 9.65
N LYS A 647 25.94 -15.37 10.65
CA LYS A 647 25.57 -16.79 10.57
C LYS A 647 24.08 -17.03 10.31
N ASP A 648 23.26 -15.98 10.36
CA ASP A 648 21.83 -16.05 10.10
C ASP A 648 21.56 -16.22 8.59
N THR A 649 21.40 -17.47 8.16
CA THR A 649 21.24 -17.78 6.74
C THR A 649 19.93 -17.28 6.14
N GLU A 650 18.88 -17.04 6.94
CA GLU A 650 17.64 -16.43 6.45
C GLU A 650 17.87 -14.93 6.23
N LEU A 651 18.43 -14.23 7.22
CA LEU A 651 18.74 -12.80 7.14
C LEU A 651 19.74 -12.44 6.02
N GLN A 652 20.81 -13.23 5.86
CA GLN A 652 21.79 -13.03 4.77
C GLN A 652 21.15 -13.27 3.39
N SER A 653 20.27 -14.28 3.25
CA SER A 653 19.60 -14.58 1.98
C SER A 653 18.53 -13.54 1.63
N TRP A 654 17.81 -13.05 2.64
CA TRP A 654 16.84 -11.95 2.54
C TRP A 654 17.47 -10.67 2.01
N TRP A 655 18.53 -10.19 2.67
CA TRP A 655 19.19 -8.96 2.26
C TRP A 655 19.81 -9.09 0.86
N LYS A 656 20.42 -10.25 0.58
CA LYS A 656 21.00 -10.54 -0.74
C LYS A 656 19.95 -10.51 -1.84
N GLU A 657 18.81 -11.19 -1.67
CA GLU A 657 17.75 -11.22 -2.70
C GLU A 657 17.11 -9.84 -2.90
N LEU A 658 16.91 -9.09 -1.81
CA LEU A 658 16.37 -7.73 -1.87
C LEU A 658 17.26 -6.79 -2.69
N VAL A 659 18.58 -6.88 -2.54
CA VAL A 659 19.55 -6.04 -3.27
C VAL A 659 19.80 -6.57 -4.70
N GLU A 660 20.09 -7.86 -4.87
CA GLU A 660 20.53 -8.41 -6.16
C GLU A 660 19.39 -8.62 -7.17
N GLU A 661 18.16 -8.90 -6.71
CA GLU A 661 16.98 -9.13 -7.54
C GLU A 661 15.93 -8.02 -7.36
N GLY A 662 15.48 -7.79 -6.11
CA GLY A 662 14.36 -6.88 -5.79
C GLY A 662 14.61 -5.42 -6.20
N HIS A 663 15.81 -4.92 -5.94
CA HIS A 663 16.37 -3.65 -6.44
C HIS A 663 17.51 -3.90 -7.44
N GLY A 664 17.46 -5.01 -8.16
CA GLY A 664 18.59 -5.60 -8.90
C GLY A 664 19.21 -4.76 -10.01
N ASP A 665 18.57 -3.68 -10.46
CA ASP A 665 19.18 -2.72 -11.40
C ASP A 665 20.13 -1.71 -10.72
N LYS A 666 20.16 -1.72 -9.38
CA LYS A 666 20.99 -0.86 -8.52
C LYS A 666 21.90 -1.63 -7.56
N LYS A 667 22.00 -2.96 -7.67
CA LYS A 667 22.85 -3.80 -6.80
C LYS A 667 24.33 -3.40 -6.75
N ASP A 668 24.85 -2.86 -7.85
CA ASP A 668 26.27 -2.49 -8.01
C ASP A 668 26.60 -1.09 -7.42
N GLU A 669 25.62 -0.39 -6.85
CA GLU A 669 25.81 0.92 -6.22
C GLU A 669 26.58 0.81 -4.89
N PRO A 670 27.56 1.70 -4.62
CA PRO A 670 28.48 1.54 -3.48
C PRO A 670 27.89 1.90 -2.11
N TRP A 671 26.60 2.28 -2.04
CA TRP A 671 25.95 2.75 -0.81
C TRP A 671 25.14 1.67 -0.08
N TRP A 672 24.99 0.46 -0.64
CA TRP A 672 24.29 -0.63 0.05
C TRP A 672 25.05 -1.09 1.31
N PRO A 673 24.39 -1.15 2.49
CA PRO A 673 24.87 -1.90 3.64
C PRO A 673 25.17 -3.37 3.31
N LYS A 674 26.03 -4.01 4.08
CA LYS A 674 26.50 -5.38 3.86
C LYS A 674 25.81 -6.43 4.73
N MET A 675 24.96 -6.01 5.67
CA MET A 675 24.29 -6.88 6.66
C MET A 675 25.31 -7.72 7.46
N GLN A 676 26.41 -7.12 7.92
CA GLN A 676 27.44 -7.84 8.68
C GLN A 676 27.45 -7.47 10.17
N THR A 677 26.69 -6.44 10.58
CA THR A 677 26.68 -5.89 11.94
C THR A 677 25.28 -5.54 12.44
N LEU A 678 25.13 -5.44 13.77
CA LEU A 678 23.87 -5.03 14.41
C LEU A 678 23.49 -3.59 14.04
N GLU A 679 24.46 -2.68 13.88
CA GLU A 679 24.20 -1.30 13.48
C GLU A 679 23.62 -1.23 12.05
N GLU A 680 24.16 -1.98 11.10
CA GLU A 680 23.60 -2.08 9.74
C GLU A 680 22.17 -2.65 9.76
N LEU A 681 21.93 -3.72 10.53
CA LEU A 681 20.59 -4.31 10.66
C LEU A 681 19.59 -3.29 11.25
N VAL A 682 19.99 -2.53 12.26
CA VAL A 682 19.17 -1.47 12.85
C VAL A 682 18.91 -0.33 11.87
N GLU A 683 19.92 0.14 11.12
CA GLU A 683 19.76 1.18 10.10
C GLU A 683 18.82 0.73 8.95
N ILE A 684 18.98 -0.50 8.47
CA ILE A 684 18.14 -1.09 7.41
C ILE A 684 16.68 -1.22 7.87
N CYS A 685 16.42 -1.85 9.02
CA CYS A 685 15.05 -2.02 9.52
C CYS A 685 14.40 -0.68 9.88
N THR A 686 15.15 0.28 10.44
CA THR A 686 14.66 1.66 10.66
C THR A 686 14.25 2.32 9.35
N THR A 687 15.09 2.21 8.31
CA THR A 687 14.84 2.82 6.99
C THR A 687 13.60 2.23 6.32
N ILE A 688 13.42 0.90 6.39
CA ILE A 688 12.23 0.21 5.88
C ILE A 688 10.97 0.69 6.60
N ILE A 689 10.96 0.67 7.94
CA ILE A 689 9.79 1.06 8.75
C ILE A 689 9.44 2.53 8.51
N TRP A 690 10.42 3.44 8.52
CA TRP A 690 10.22 4.86 8.21
C TRP A 690 9.61 5.08 6.81
N THR A 691 10.13 4.36 5.81
CA THR A 691 9.71 4.49 4.41
C THR A 691 8.25 4.04 4.22
N ALA A 692 7.88 2.93 4.87
CA ALA A 692 6.53 2.38 4.80
C ALA A 692 5.50 3.16 5.63
N SER A 693 5.91 3.77 6.76
CA SER A 693 5.01 4.47 7.69
C SER A 693 5.07 5.99 7.53
N ALA A 694 5.94 6.66 8.29
CA ALA A 694 5.95 8.11 8.46
C ALA A 694 6.27 8.89 7.17
N LEU A 695 7.18 8.38 6.32
CA LEU A 695 7.46 9.00 5.03
C LEU A 695 6.24 8.95 4.10
N HIS A 696 5.57 7.79 4.04
CA HIS A 696 4.34 7.63 3.26
C HIS A 696 3.24 8.53 3.79
N ALA A 697 2.98 8.51 5.10
CA ALA A 697 1.96 9.35 5.72
C ALA A 697 2.15 10.84 5.43
N ALA A 698 3.39 11.35 5.54
CA ALA A 698 3.74 12.74 5.31
C ALA A 698 3.53 13.23 3.86
N VAL A 699 3.52 12.32 2.87
CA VAL A 699 3.25 12.67 1.46
C VAL A 699 1.86 12.21 1.00
N ASN A 700 1.22 11.26 1.68
CA ASN A 700 -0.06 10.68 1.24
C ASN A 700 -1.27 11.44 1.80
N PHE A 701 -1.41 11.55 3.12
CA PHE A 701 -2.63 12.08 3.74
C PHE A 701 -2.77 13.61 3.63
N GLY A 702 -1.74 14.29 3.13
CA GLY A 702 -1.75 15.71 2.77
C GLY A 702 -2.38 16.01 1.40
N GLN A 703 -2.63 15.00 0.56
CA GLN A 703 -3.10 15.20 -0.81
C GLN A 703 -4.41 15.97 -0.86
N TYR A 704 -5.51 15.48 -0.28
CA TYR A 704 -6.77 16.21 -0.31
C TYR A 704 -6.78 17.49 0.55
N PRO A 705 -6.20 17.53 1.77
CA PRO A 705 -6.11 18.77 2.56
C PRO A 705 -5.53 19.98 1.80
N TYR A 706 -4.50 19.78 0.97
CA TYR A 706 -3.83 20.85 0.21
C TYR A 706 -4.15 20.87 -1.30
N ALA A 707 -4.18 19.70 -1.95
CA ALA A 707 -4.45 19.57 -3.39
C ALA A 707 -5.91 19.29 -3.74
N GLY A 708 -6.79 19.05 -2.76
CA GLY A 708 -8.24 18.97 -2.98
C GLY A 708 -8.83 20.25 -3.59
N TYR A 709 -8.13 21.38 -3.48
CA TYR A 709 -8.42 22.61 -4.22
C TYR A 709 -7.40 22.79 -5.36
N LEU A 710 -7.76 22.30 -6.56
CA LEU A 710 -6.87 22.25 -7.74
C LEU A 710 -6.17 23.57 -8.13
N PRO A 711 -6.73 24.78 -7.91
CA PRO A 711 -5.98 26.01 -8.17
C PRO A 711 -4.73 26.22 -7.32
N ASN A 712 -4.70 25.66 -6.10
CA ASN A 712 -3.53 25.69 -5.23
C ASN A 712 -2.46 24.68 -5.70
N ARG A 713 -2.90 23.48 -6.07
CA ARG A 713 -2.02 22.39 -6.53
C ARG A 713 -2.42 21.88 -7.93
N PRO A 714 -2.29 22.71 -8.97
CA PRO A 714 -2.62 22.31 -10.33
C PRO A 714 -1.74 21.14 -10.76
N THR A 715 -2.34 20.20 -11.48
CA THR A 715 -1.69 18.97 -11.94
C THR A 715 -1.34 19.00 -13.44
N ILE A 716 -1.89 19.97 -14.18
CA ILE A 716 -1.67 20.18 -15.61
C ILE A 716 -1.59 21.70 -15.85
N SER A 717 -0.66 22.13 -16.69
CA SER A 717 -0.78 23.41 -17.41
C SER A 717 -0.97 23.18 -18.91
N ARG A 718 -1.86 23.97 -19.52
CA ARG A 718 -2.40 23.79 -20.88
C ARG A 718 -2.00 24.90 -21.85
N LYS A 719 -1.50 26.02 -21.33
CA LYS A 719 -0.94 27.16 -22.07
C LYS A 719 0.48 27.43 -21.59
N PHE A 720 1.26 28.14 -22.41
CA PHE A 720 2.48 28.83 -21.95
C PHE A 720 2.12 30.23 -21.41
N MET A 721 3.07 30.89 -20.75
CA MET A 721 2.90 32.27 -20.29
C MET A 721 2.56 33.18 -21.49
N PRO A 722 1.50 34.01 -21.44
CA PRO A 722 1.13 34.90 -22.53
C PRO A 722 2.25 35.90 -22.89
N GLU A 723 2.45 36.15 -24.17
CA GLU A 723 3.40 37.14 -24.68
C GLU A 723 2.74 38.51 -24.81
N LYS A 724 3.47 39.59 -24.50
CA LYS A 724 2.90 40.94 -24.47
C LYS A 724 2.45 41.39 -25.87
N GLY A 725 1.14 41.61 -26.02
CA GLY A 725 0.50 41.97 -27.28
C GLY A 725 -0.19 40.82 -28.01
N THR A 726 -0.33 39.63 -27.40
CA THR A 726 -1.28 38.61 -27.88
C THR A 726 -2.64 38.73 -27.18
N PRO A 727 -3.74 38.21 -27.76
CA PRO A 727 -5.06 38.23 -27.13
C PRO A 727 -5.12 37.49 -25.77
N GLU A 728 -4.23 36.53 -25.52
CA GLU A 728 -4.10 35.85 -24.23
C GLU A 728 -3.51 36.77 -23.15
N TYR A 729 -2.67 37.73 -23.53
CA TYR A 729 -2.15 38.75 -22.62
C TYR A 729 -3.21 39.82 -22.35
N GLU A 730 -4.01 40.19 -23.35
CA GLU A 730 -5.19 41.05 -23.16
C GLU A 730 -6.25 40.36 -22.27
N GLU A 731 -6.45 39.05 -22.38
CA GLU A 731 -7.30 38.26 -21.45
C GLU A 731 -6.69 38.22 -20.04
N LEU A 732 -5.36 38.16 -19.89
CA LEU A 732 -4.67 38.23 -18.59
C LEU A 732 -4.76 39.62 -17.95
N GLU A 733 -4.68 40.70 -18.74
CA GLU A 733 -4.86 42.08 -18.26
C GLU A 733 -6.31 42.38 -17.84
N SER A 734 -7.29 41.86 -18.58
CA SER A 734 -8.72 42.20 -18.39
C SER A 734 -9.52 41.22 -17.54
N ASN A 735 -9.09 39.95 -17.45
CA ASN A 735 -9.75 38.90 -16.67
C ASN A 735 -8.73 37.84 -16.19
N PRO A 736 -7.83 38.20 -15.27
CA PRO A 736 -6.70 37.36 -14.88
C PRO A 736 -7.11 36.01 -14.30
N ASP A 737 -8.22 35.95 -13.57
CA ASP A 737 -8.72 34.70 -12.97
C ASP A 737 -9.21 33.71 -14.04
N LYS A 738 -9.85 34.19 -15.11
CA LYS A 738 -10.21 33.35 -16.26
C LYS A 738 -8.98 32.92 -17.06
N ALA A 739 -7.99 33.80 -17.23
CA ALA A 739 -6.71 33.45 -17.86
C ALA A 739 -5.97 32.36 -17.07
N PHE A 740 -5.99 32.45 -15.73
CA PHE A 740 -5.44 31.44 -14.81
C PHE A 740 -6.15 30.09 -14.95
N LEU A 741 -7.48 30.05 -14.86
CA LEU A 741 -8.27 28.81 -14.95
C LEU A 741 -8.11 28.12 -16.32
N LYS A 742 -8.08 28.88 -17.42
CA LYS A 742 -7.74 28.40 -18.78
C LYS A 742 -6.31 27.86 -18.92
N THR A 743 -5.41 28.23 -18.01
CA THR A 743 -4.00 27.81 -18.03
C THR A 743 -3.79 26.55 -17.21
N ILE A 744 -4.40 26.41 -16.03
CA ILE A 744 -4.27 25.24 -15.16
C ILE A 744 -5.21 24.07 -15.55
N THR A 745 -5.30 23.03 -14.72
CA THR A 745 -6.11 21.82 -14.94
C THR A 745 -7.57 22.14 -15.32
N ALA A 746 -8.03 21.56 -16.43
CA ALA A 746 -9.40 21.70 -16.94
C ALA A 746 -10.45 21.06 -16.00
N GLN A 747 -11.74 21.31 -16.26
CA GLN A 747 -12.83 20.99 -15.33
C GLN A 747 -12.99 19.48 -15.07
N LEU A 748 -13.10 18.65 -16.11
CA LEU A 748 -13.24 17.20 -16.02
C LEU A 748 -12.01 16.57 -15.37
N GLN A 749 -10.81 16.98 -15.77
CA GLN A 749 -9.56 16.54 -15.14
C GLN A 749 -9.47 16.94 -13.66
N THR A 750 -10.02 18.10 -13.29
CA THR A 750 -10.15 18.53 -11.89
C THR A 750 -11.10 17.62 -11.11
N LEU A 751 -12.28 17.30 -11.65
CA LEU A 751 -13.23 16.39 -11.01
C LEU A 751 -12.65 14.99 -10.80
N LEU A 752 -11.96 14.45 -11.80
CA LEU A 752 -11.28 13.15 -11.70
C LEU A 752 -10.11 13.17 -10.70
N GLY A 753 -9.31 14.25 -10.71
CA GLY A 753 -8.19 14.43 -9.78
C GLY A 753 -8.63 14.54 -8.33
N ILE A 754 -9.61 15.40 -8.02
CA ILE A 754 -10.18 15.58 -6.68
C ILE A 754 -10.78 14.26 -6.17
N SER A 755 -11.56 13.57 -7.02
CA SER A 755 -12.18 12.29 -6.65
C SER A 755 -11.16 11.24 -6.26
N LEU A 756 -10.05 11.13 -7.01
CA LEU A 756 -8.95 10.20 -6.72
C LEU A 756 -8.28 10.53 -5.38
N ILE A 757 -7.81 11.77 -5.20
CA ILE A 757 -7.05 12.12 -3.99
C ILE A 757 -7.93 12.15 -2.74
N GLU A 758 -9.26 12.24 -2.87
CA GLU A 758 -10.18 12.03 -1.74
C GLU A 758 -10.09 10.59 -1.23
N ILE A 759 -9.95 9.59 -2.12
CA ILE A 759 -9.74 8.19 -1.72
C ILE A 759 -8.39 8.06 -1.01
N LEU A 760 -7.31 8.54 -1.66
CA LEU A 760 -5.94 8.33 -1.19
C LEU A 760 -5.65 9.06 0.13
N SER A 761 -6.48 10.05 0.50
CA SER A 761 -6.37 10.77 1.79
C SER A 761 -7.28 10.23 2.90
N ARG A 762 -7.98 9.11 2.68
CA ARG A 762 -8.89 8.51 3.67
C ARG A 762 -8.26 7.29 4.34
N HIS A 763 -8.19 7.32 5.67
CA HIS A 763 -7.89 6.11 6.45
C HIS A 763 -9.12 5.20 6.45
N SER A 764 -8.93 3.87 6.34
CA SER A 764 -10.03 2.93 6.58
C SER A 764 -10.35 2.84 8.07
N THR A 765 -11.50 2.25 8.40
CA THR A 765 -11.94 2.02 9.79
C THR A 765 -11.20 0.86 10.46
N ASP A 766 -10.55 -0.03 9.69
CA ASP A 766 -9.76 -1.17 10.18
C ASP A 766 -8.23 -0.94 10.14
N GLU A 767 -7.81 0.32 9.98
CA GLU A 767 -6.40 0.72 9.80
C GLU A 767 -5.58 0.59 11.10
N VAL A 768 -4.30 0.19 10.97
CA VAL A 768 -3.40 -0.04 12.12
C VAL A 768 -2.23 0.95 12.07
N TYR A 769 -2.18 1.82 13.08
CA TYR A 769 -1.23 2.93 13.14
C TYR A 769 0.14 2.53 13.69
N LEU A 770 1.15 3.38 13.49
CA LEU A 770 2.50 3.19 13.98
C LEU A 770 2.49 3.04 15.52
N GLY A 771 3.15 1.99 16.01
CA GLY A 771 3.10 1.62 17.44
C GLY A 771 1.87 0.80 17.85
N GLN A 772 1.04 0.37 16.89
CA GLN A 772 -0.06 -0.60 17.08
C GLN A 772 0.22 -1.88 16.29
N ARG A 773 -0.50 -2.96 16.63
CA ARG A 773 -0.51 -4.23 15.86
C ARG A 773 -1.94 -4.77 15.80
N ASP A 774 -2.16 -5.65 14.83
CA ASP A 774 -3.40 -6.43 14.64
C ASP A 774 -3.71 -7.39 15.79
N THR A 775 -2.67 -7.93 16.42
CA THR A 775 -2.72 -9.01 17.41
C THR A 775 -1.78 -8.69 18.58
N PRO A 776 -2.25 -8.75 19.85
CA PRO A 776 -1.37 -8.57 21.01
C PRO A 776 -0.40 -9.74 21.22
N GLU A 777 -0.78 -10.97 20.87
CA GLU A 777 0.01 -12.20 21.06
C GLU A 777 1.03 -12.49 19.93
N TRP A 778 1.39 -11.48 19.12
CA TRP A 778 2.31 -11.60 17.98
C TRP A 778 3.71 -12.15 18.34
N THR A 779 4.11 -12.10 19.62
CA THR A 779 5.20 -12.90 20.17
C THR A 779 4.99 -13.22 21.65
N ALA A 780 5.61 -14.30 22.12
CA ALA A 780 5.63 -14.66 23.55
C ALA A 780 6.82 -14.04 24.32
N ASP A 781 7.73 -13.37 23.61
CA ASP A 781 8.93 -12.76 24.17
C ASP A 781 8.61 -11.46 24.92
N ALA A 782 8.65 -11.50 26.26
CA ALA A 782 8.21 -10.38 27.10
C ALA A 782 9.01 -9.08 26.91
N ALA A 783 10.32 -9.15 26.64
CA ALA A 783 11.15 -7.95 26.47
C ALA A 783 10.85 -7.20 25.15
N PRO A 784 10.71 -7.88 23.99
CA PRO A 784 10.10 -7.29 22.79
C PRO A 784 8.72 -6.66 22.99
N LEU A 785 7.84 -7.26 23.81
CA LEU A 785 6.54 -6.66 24.14
C LEU A 785 6.70 -5.37 24.98
N GLU A 786 7.60 -5.37 25.97
CA GLU A 786 7.91 -4.20 26.80
C GLU A 786 8.54 -3.06 25.97
N ALA A 787 9.43 -3.39 25.03
CA ALA A 787 10.01 -2.41 24.11
C ALA A 787 8.97 -1.83 23.13
N PHE A 788 7.96 -2.61 22.74
CA PHE A 788 6.88 -2.12 21.89
C PHE A 788 5.92 -1.18 22.65
N ASP A 789 5.61 -1.49 23.91
CA ASP A 789 4.87 -0.61 24.82
C ASP A 789 5.61 0.73 25.05
N LYS A 790 6.94 0.70 25.22
CA LYS A 790 7.78 1.91 25.28
C LYS A 790 7.72 2.72 23.97
N PHE A 791 7.72 2.05 22.82
CA PHE A 791 7.58 2.71 21.51
C PHE A 791 6.23 3.42 21.37
N GLY A 792 5.13 2.74 21.68
CA GLY A 792 3.78 3.34 21.66
C GLY A 792 3.66 4.55 22.60
N LYS A 793 4.22 4.47 23.81
CA LYS A 793 4.29 5.60 24.76
C LYS A 793 5.13 6.75 24.22
N LYS A 794 6.28 6.47 23.59
CA LYS A 794 7.15 7.49 23.00
C LYS A 794 6.47 8.21 21.83
N LEU A 795 5.65 7.53 21.05
CA LEU A 795 4.83 8.14 20.00
C LEU A 795 3.74 9.06 20.57
N ALA A 796 3.09 8.68 21.68
CA ALA A 796 2.12 9.56 22.36
C ALA A 796 2.78 10.85 22.88
N GLU A 797 3.97 10.77 23.49
CA GLU A 797 4.76 11.96 23.89
C GLU A 797 5.10 12.88 22.69
N ILE A 798 5.29 12.29 21.51
CA ILE A 798 5.54 13.05 20.27
C ILE A 798 4.24 13.71 19.79
N GLU A 799 3.08 13.04 19.83
CA GLU A 799 1.79 13.66 19.45
C GLU A 799 1.44 14.86 20.35
N ASP A 800 1.67 14.75 21.66
CA ASP A 800 1.52 15.86 22.62
C ASP A 800 2.46 17.02 22.29
N ARG A 801 3.73 16.73 21.94
CA ARG A 801 4.72 17.75 21.58
C ARG A 801 4.38 18.44 20.25
N ILE A 802 3.96 17.70 19.23
CA ILE A 802 3.52 18.28 17.96
C ILE A 802 2.27 19.14 18.18
N THR A 803 1.33 18.68 19.02
CA THR A 803 0.15 19.47 19.44
C THR A 803 0.57 20.77 20.14
N SER A 804 1.56 20.72 21.04
CA SER A 804 2.10 21.92 21.70
C SER A 804 2.76 22.88 20.69
N MET A 805 3.59 22.38 19.77
CA MET A 805 4.25 23.19 18.74
C MET A 805 3.24 23.84 17.78
N ASN A 806 2.18 23.12 17.37
CA ASN A 806 1.09 23.66 16.55
C ASN A 806 0.30 24.80 17.23
N ASN A 807 0.47 25.01 18.55
CA ASN A 807 -0.16 26.10 19.30
C ASN A 807 0.83 27.22 19.70
N ASP A 808 2.15 27.11 19.45
CA ASP A 808 3.07 28.23 19.68
C ASP A 808 3.06 29.19 18.48
N ALA A 809 2.51 30.39 18.68
CA ALA A 809 2.43 31.44 17.66
C ALA A 809 3.80 31.97 17.16
N LYS A 810 4.92 31.52 17.73
CA LYS A 810 6.27 31.74 17.19
C LYS A 810 6.58 30.82 16.00
N LEU A 811 5.99 29.63 15.95
CA LEU A 811 6.25 28.60 14.93
C LEU A 811 5.31 28.79 13.73
N LYS A 812 5.55 29.90 13.01
CA LYS A 812 4.68 30.42 11.95
C LYS A 812 4.42 29.42 10.81
N ASN A 813 5.41 28.60 10.44
CA ASN A 813 5.31 27.68 9.31
C ASN A 813 4.36 26.51 9.61
N ARG A 814 4.09 26.23 10.89
CA ARG A 814 3.21 25.13 11.33
C ARG A 814 1.73 25.34 11.01
N VAL A 815 1.28 26.59 10.83
CA VAL A 815 -0.16 26.92 10.68
C VAL A 815 -0.46 27.75 9.43
N GLY A 816 0.43 28.70 9.07
CA GLY A 816 0.29 29.53 7.87
C GLY A 816 -0.91 30.48 7.84
N PRO A 817 -1.03 31.32 6.79
CA PRO A 817 -2.21 32.16 6.55
C PRO A 817 -3.49 31.35 6.30
N VAL A 818 -3.39 30.11 5.81
CA VAL A 818 -4.52 29.19 5.58
C VAL A 818 -5.11 28.61 6.88
N LYS A 819 -4.42 28.77 8.02
CA LYS A 819 -4.82 28.29 9.35
C LYS A 819 -4.98 26.76 9.42
N VAL A 820 -4.07 26.03 8.78
CA VAL A 820 -4.02 24.56 8.75
C VAL A 820 -2.81 24.09 9.57
N PRO A 821 -3.01 23.61 10.83
CA PRO A 821 -1.93 23.08 11.65
C PRO A 821 -1.29 21.84 11.00
N TYR A 822 0.04 21.75 11.05
CA TYR A 822 0.75 20.60 10.50
C TYR A 822 0.54 19.35 11.37
N THR A 823 -0.31 18.44 10.90
CA THR A 823 -0.74 17.23 11.63
C THR A 823 -0.39 15.92 10.92
N LEU A 824 0.24 15.95 9.74
CA LEU A 824 0.52 14.77 8.92
C LEU A 824 1.46 13.74 9.58
N LEU A 825 2.21 14.14 10.61
CA LEU A 825 3.08 13.27 11.39
C LEU A 825 2.58 13.04 12.84
N PHE A 826 1.29 13.27 13.10
CA PHE A 826 0.64 12.70 14.29
C PHE A 826 0.57 11.17 14.14
N PRO A 827 1.07 10.38 15.10
CA PRO A 827 0.96 8.92 15.05
C PRO A 827 -0.48 8.43 14.91
N THR A 828 -1.43 8.97 15.68
CA THR A 828 -2.80 8.44 15.75
C THR A 828 -3.83 9.20 14.91
N SER A 829 -4.89 8.51 14.51
CA SER A 829 -6.05 9.07 13.80
C SER A 829 -7.30 8.20 13.97
N GLY A 830 -8.36 8.54 13.25
CA GLY A 830 -9.55 7.71 13.07
C GLY A 830 -9.88 7.56 11.58
N GLY A 831 -10.83 6.67 11.27
CA GLY A 831 -11.26 6.43 9.88
C GLY A 831 -11.82 7.69 9.20
N GLY A 832 -11.60 7.78 7.88
CA GLY A 832 -12.05 8.89 7.05
C GLY A 832 -10.95 9.91 6.73
N LEU A 833 -11.39 11.11 6.33
CA LEU A 833 -10.57 12.16 5.75
C LEU A 833 -10.09 13.15 6.82
N THR A 834 -8.95 12.85 7.45
CA THR A 834 -8.49 13.55 8.67
C THR A 834 -7.34 14.54 8.43
N GLY A 835 -6.42 14.25 7.50
CA GLY A 835 -5.16 14.99 7.36
C GLY A 835 -4.18 14.76 8.53
N LYS A 836 -4.30 13.62 9.24
CA LYS A 836 -3.41 13.22 10.33
C LYS A 836 -3.42 11.70 10.49
N GLY A 837 -2.34 11.13 11.05
CA GLY A 837 -2.22 9.68 11.30
C GLY A 837 -1.09 9.05 10.50
N ILE A 838 -0.28 8.22 11.16
CA ILE A 838 0.77 7.43 10.52
C ILE A 838 0.36 5.94 10.56
N PRO A 839 -0.13 5.34 9.46
CA PRO A 839 -0.28 3.89 9.36
C PRO A 839 1.06 3.16 9.53
N ASN A 840 1.03 1.87 9.88
CA ASN A 840 2.26 1.06 9.89
C ASN A 840 2.87 0.91 8.48
N SER A 841 2.06 0.88 7.43
CA SER A 841 2.44 0.46 6.08
C SER A 841 1.97 1.41 4.98
N VAL A 842 2.43 1.16 3.75
CA VAL A 842 1.91 1.83 2.54
C VAL A 842 0.53 1.24 2.24
N SER A 843 -0.49 1.78 2.91
CA SER A 843 -1.77 1.09 3.12
C SER A 843 -2.94 1.63 2.29
N ILE A 844 -2.79 2.81 1.68
CA ILE A 844 -3.69 3.43 0.67
C ILE A 844 -2.89 4.43 -0.18
#